data_AF-A0A7C6GC64-F1
#
_entry.id   AF-A0A7C6GC64-F1
#
_cell.length_a   1.000
_cell.length_b   1.000
_cell.length_c   1.000
_cell.angle_alpha   90.00
_cell.angle_beta   90.00
_cell.angle_gamma   90.00
#
_symmetry.space_group_name_H-M   'P 1'
#
loop_
_entity.id
_entity.type
_entity.pdbx_description
1 polymer ?
#
loop_
_entity_poly.entity_id
_entity_poly.type
_entity_poly.pdbx_seq_one_letter_code
_entity_poly.pdbx_strand_id
1 'polypeptide(L)'
;MKSRLLSFLMKSLNLLFIVVLSIGLTAFTTNNSNDLNNEVDNNDYSTLSNEQSDEVILHEYIKANLNKSPYSLIDSFAITFTVYSDQELLDIQYLTEGFDIISLKHDIDKNVIEVKFKYIQDSDRYAFRLILELKNQEVLVSNIYGYTTSYGVFICLESAINPDVLISEYLLHYSLISKNSFDLRVNEFDNLATENKLSKSEEALLIDWDQSNLTSGESIISGKWQWEASNGVKYPLKNTYVSLYVNSTKVAEDYTDENGNYSFTTTLTDTSNVRVQTRSKSVHNKVRRNILYDSYYANTPTVSLNVGENKYFSYYLQNSVVDYRAFQVSQALTTGADYVNEFNDGDAPYATCEFPADGNQYNSFWNIVYITDEAYEFWDIILHEYGHRIQHYFDLANSPGGEHSISADQIAIHGKDAGTRLAWGEGWPTFYAILVTQYYGTELGSIPNINDTFYNSYSYSTSGTYYTWSTSLETSWSLGEGCERSIFAALYDFYDNYSSSESYDNLSFGHQVMWDAVIESQPERFNEFFWTLFSVYYPYRDGKFGDILNKHGMAPTNFTVSSNVTEVNPPVFTWTAGGTPSHNFNRFQLAIYNDSYTYFVSSYLTSPNYTLTQSEWDTILDSNASPGSTLYAILYAWNTESPQTGFYTSSRISFIKPTHSFTHHYVKQSTTKHRAYCICGDYILENHNWIMIPYDDGINQGLQQYCPDCGALGLIMLMMRSDQLDYNFQISLD
;
A
#
# COMPACT_ATOMS: atom_id res chain seq x y z
N MET A 1 -1.21 0.66 -31.08
CA MET A 1 -0.27 -0.12 -31.93
C MET A 1 1.02 -0.55 -31.22
N LYS A 2 1.45 0.11 -30.12
CA LYS A 2 2.57 -0.35 -29.28
C LYS A 2 2.22 -1.51 -28.31
N SER A 3 0.94 -1.76 -27.98
CA SER A 3 0.54 -2.84 -27.06
C SER A 3 0.48 -4.25 -27.66
N ARG A 4 0.58 -4.40 -28.99
CA ARG A 4 0.53 -5.72 -29.66
C ARG A 4 1.90 -6.36 -29.89
N LEU A 5 3.00 -5.65 -29.64
CA LEU A 5 4.36 -6.20 -29.78
C LEU A 5 4.84 -6.93 -28.50
N LEU A 6 4.34 -6.54 -27.31
CA LEU A 6 4.74 -7.16 -26.04
C LEU A 6 4.07 -8.54 -25.81
N SER A 7 2.81 -8.72 -26.26
CA SER A 7 2.10 -9.99 -26.08
C SER A 7 2.63 -11.15 -26.93
N PHE A 8 3.53 -10.87 -27.89
CA PHE A 8 4.12 -11.87 -28.78
C PHE A 8 5.47 -12.41 -28.28
N LEU A 9 6.16 -11.68 -27.39
CA LEU A 9 7.44 -12.10 -26.82
C LEU A 9 7.30 -12.97 -25.55
N MET A 10 6.24 -12.80 -24.77
CA MET A 10 6.01 -13.60 -23.55
C MET A 10 5.35 -14.97 -23.78
N LYS A 11 4.82 -15.26 -24.99
CA LYS A 11 4.18 -16.57 -25.29
C LYS A 11 5.16 -17.69 -25.68
N SER A 12 6.46 -17.43 -25.68
CA SER A 12 7.49 -18.38 -26.13
C SER A 12 8.22 -19.15 -25.02
N LEU A 13 7.89 -18.94 -23.73
CA LEU A 13 8.60 -19.60 -22.62
C LEU A 13 7.80 -20.66 -21.84
N ASN A 14 6.50 -20.82 -22.07
CA ASN A 14 5.68 -21.82 -21.37
C ASN A 14 5.42 -23.03 -22.25
N LEU A 15 6.44 -23.90 -22.37
CA LEU A 15 6.27 -25.26 -22.87
C LEU A 15 7.20 -26.23 -22.15
N LEU A 16 7.03 -26.43 -20.83
CA LEU A 16 7.36 -27.71 -20.19
C LEU A 16 6.73 -27.84 -18.79
N PHE A 17 6.16 -29.02 -18.55
CA PHE A 17 5.67 -29.63 -17.30
C PHE A 17 4.21 -29.44 -16.86
N ILE A 18 3.48 -30.55 -17.03
CA ILE A 18 2.22 -30.96 -16.40
C ILE A 18 2.56 -32.15 -15.46
N VAL A 19 1.73 -32.34 -14.41
CA VAL A 19 1.43 -33.57 -13.59
C VAL A 19 1.87 -33.43 -12.11
N VAL A 20 1.12 -33.73 -11.03
CA VAL A 20 -0.30 -34.07 -10.68
C VAL A 20 -0.41 -33.98 -9.12
N LEU A 21 -1.61 -33.62 -8.62
CA LEU A 21 -2.29 -33.81 -7.30
C LEU A 21 -1.57 -34.45 -6.08
N SER A 22 -1.89 -34.00 -4.85
CA SER A 22 -2.91 -34.63 -3.95
C SER A 22 -2.92 -34.08 -2.51
N ILE A 23 -4.12 -34.15 -1.92
CA ILE A 23 -4.67 -33.66 -0.63
C ILE A 23 -4.07 -34.30 0.65
N GLY A 24 -4.10 -33.56 1.77
CA GLY A 24 -4.04 -34.14 3.13
C GLY A 24 -4.33 -33.14 4.27
N LEU A 25 -5.61 -33.02 4.66
CA LEU A 25 -6.04 -32.43 5.94
C LEU A 25 -5.63 -33.32 7.13
N THR A 26 -5.15 -32.73 8.23
CA THR A 26 -5.43 -33.23 9.59
C THR A 26 -5.36 -32.09 10.62
N ALA A 27 -6.44 -31.97 11.39
CA ALA A 27 -6.59 -31.09 12.54
C ALA A 27 -5.88 -31.64 13.80
N PHE A 28 -5.45 -30.75 14.69
CA PHE A 28 -5.26 -31.06 16.11
C PHE A 28 -5.75 -29.90 16.97
N THR A 29 -6.81 -30.18 17.73
CA THR A 29 -7.20 -29.49 18.97
C THR A 29 -6.41 -30.06 20.14
N THR A 30 -6.01 -29.24 21.12
CA THR A 30 -6.53 -29.26 22.52
C THR A 30 -5.67 -28.41 23.47
N ASN A 31 -6.36 -27.55 24.24
CA ASN A 31 -6.28 -27.33 25.69
C ASN A 31 -4.91 -27.28 26.40
N ASN A 32 -4.64 -26.23 27.18
CA ASN A 32 -5.12 -26.14 28.58
C ASN A 32 -4.71 -24.84 29.27
N SER A 33 -5.62 -24.42 30.15
CA SER A 33 -5.51 -23.46 31.24
C SER A 33 -4.30 -23.66 32.16
N ASN A 34 -3.85 -22.58 32.81
CA ASN A 34 -3.89 -22.48 34.27
C ASN A 34 -3.55 -21.08 34.78
N ASP A 35 -4.44 -20.63 35.66
CA ASP A 35 -4.37 -19.61 36.70
C ASP A 35 -2.98 -19.18 37.19
N LEU A 36 -2.88 -17.90 37.57
CA LEU A 36 -2.32 -17.51 38.86
C LEU A 36 -2.82 -16.11 39.28
N ASN A 37 -3.45 -16.10 40.46
CA ASN A 37 -3.85 -14.95 41.26
C ASN A 37 -2.69 -13.99 41.55
N ASN A 38 -2.96 -12.69 41.71
CA ASN A 38 -2.63 -11.96 42.95
C ASN A 38 -3.23 -10.54 43.03
N GLU A 39 -3.75 -10.29 44.24
CA GLU A 39 -4.05 -9.05 45.00
C GLU A 39 -3.74 -7.69 44.35
N VAL A 40 -4.75 -6.86 44.12
CA VAL A 40 -5.27 -5.79 45.03
C VAL A 40 -4.21 -4.74 45.37
N ASP A 41 -4.33 -3.57 44.76
CA ASP A 41 -4.09 -2.31 45.48
C ASP A 41 -5.04 -1.21 44.96
N ASN A 42 -5.92 -0.78 45.86
CA ASN A 42 -6.79 0.39 45.73
C ASN A 42 -5.96 1.64 46.01
N ASN A 43 -6.02 2.67 45.15
CA ASN A 43 -5.93 4.07 45.56
C ASN A 43 -6.45 5.00 44.46
N ASP A 44 -7.72 5.38 44.59
CA ASP A 44 -8.21 6.75 44.77
C ASP A 44 -7.41 7.88 44.09
N TYR A 45 -7.93 8.40 42.97
CA TYR A 45 -7.84 9.82 42.63
C TYR A 45 -9.15 10.29 42.00
N SER A 46 -9.90 11.00 42.83
CA SER A 46 -11.05 11.83 42.47
C SER A 46 -10.61 13.25 42.12
N THR A 47 -11.53 13.99 41.47
CA THR A 47 -11.56 15.45 41.20
C THR A 47 -10.85 15.94 39.94
N LEU A 48 -11.32 16.90 39.14
CA LEU A 48 -12.61 17.56 38.82
C LEU A 48 -12.24 18.70 37.85
N SER A 49 -12.93 18.85 36.72
CA SER A 49 -13.15 20.16 36.06
C SER A 49 -14.19 19.95 34.96
N ASN A 50 -15.48 20.19 35.20
CA ASN A 50 -16.16 21.47 35.02
C ASN A 50 -15.68 22.26 33.80
N GLU A 51 -16.11 21.82 32.61
CA GLU A 51 -16.23 22.68 31.44
C GLU A 51 -17.70 22.79 31.03
N GLN A 52 -18.07 24.00 30.65
CA GLN A 52 -19.41 24.41 30.25
C GLN A 52 -19.93 23.51 29.12
N SER A 53 -21.03 22.81 29.39
CA SER A 53 -21.81 22.13 28.35
C SER A 53 -22.47 23.19 27.46
N ASP A 54 -21.90 23.41 26.28
CA ASP A 54 -22.72 23.87 25.16
C ASP A 54 -23.80 22.80 24.96
N GLU A 55 -25.07 23.21 25.10
CA GLU A 55 -26.23 22.34 25.02
C GLU A 55 -26.22 21.59 23.68
N VAL A 56 -25.86 20.31 23.75
CA VAL A 56 -25.93 19.37 22.64
C VAL A 56 -27.40 19.15 22.34
N ILE A 57 -27.91 19.75 21.27
CA ILE A 57 -29.24 19.43 20.77
C ILE A 57 -29.16 18.04 20.10
N LEU A 58 -29.43 17.00 20.87
CA LEU A 58 -29.67 15.65 20.36
C LEU A 58 -30.94 15.72 19.50
N HIS A 59 -30.85 15.32 18.23
CA HIS A 59 -31.94 15.46 17.26
C HIS A 59 -32.98 14.36 17.44
N GLU A 60 -34.22 14.69 17.07
CA GLU A 60 -35.36 13.78 17.12
C GLU A 60 -35.30 12.78 15.95
N TYR A 61 -34.99 11.50 16.20
CA TYR A 61 -35.05 10.45 15.17
C TYR A 61 -35.36 9.08 15.76
N ILE A 62 -35.82 8.17 14.90
CA ILE A 62 -36.08 6.77 15.24
C ILE A 62 -35.12 5.86 14.47
N LYS A 63 -34.54 4.88 15.16
CA LYS A 63 -33.62 3.89 14.59
C LYS A 63 -34.09 2.48 14.90
N ALA A 64 -34.28 1.66 13.88
CA ALA A 64 -34.49 0.22 14.04
C ALA A 64 -33.17 -0.47 14.36
N ASN A 65 -33.14 -1.29 15.42
CA ASN A 65 -32.01 -2.09 15.83
C ASN A 65 -32.33 -3.56 15.54
N LEU A 66 -31.62 -4.15 14.58
CA LEU A 66 -31.71 -5.58 14.32
C LEU A 66 -30.74 -6.29 15.25
N ASN A 67 -31.26 -7.18 16.08
CA ASN A 67 -30.47 -8.02 16.97
C ASN A 67 -29.85 -9.22 16.24
N LYS A 68 -30.39 -9.61 15.08
CA LYS A 68 -29.84 -10.63 14.18
C LYS A 68 -30.56 -10.57 12.83
N SER A 69 -29.97 -11.14 11.80
CA SER A 69 -30.66 -11.54 10.56
C SER A 69 -29.81 -12.64 9.91
N PRO A 70 -30.40 -13.69 9.32
CA PRO A 70 -31.83 -13.92 9.18
C PRO A 70 -32.52 -14.38 10.48
N TYR A 71 -33.83 -14.16 10.54
CA TYR A 71 -34.70 -14.69 11.58
C TYR A 71 -35.29 -16.04 11.15
N SER A 72 -35.42 -16.97 12.10
CA SER A 72 -35.96 -18.31 11.85
C SER A 72 -37.39 -18.27 11.29
N LEU A 73 -37.66 -19.09 10.26
CA LEU A 73 -38.99 -19.29 9.66
C LEU A 73 -39.96 -20.07 10.55
N ILE A 74 -39.68 -20.38 11.81
CA ILE A 74 -40.64 -21.10 12.67
C ILE A 74 -41.06 -20.32 13.91
N ASP A 75 -40.41 -19.19 14.14
CA ASP A 75 -40.57 -18.41 15.36
C ASP A 75 -41.02 -16.98 15.08
N SER A 76 -41.50 -16.34 16.15
CA SER A 76 -41.61 -14.89 16.22
C SER A 76 -40.24 -14.26 16.45
N PHE A 77 -40.00 -13.09 15.87
CA PHE A 77 -38.81 -12.29 16.15
C PHE A 77 -39.16 -10.89 16.64
N ALA A 78 -38.22 -10.21 17.29
CA ALA A 78 -38.43 -8.86 17.79
C ALA A 78 -37.38 -7.91 17.21
N ILE A 79 -37.83 -6.72 16.79
CA ILE A 79 -36.99 -5.59 16.42
C ILE A 79 -37.24 -4.47 17.41
N THR A 80 -36.15 -3.84 17.83
CA THR A 80 -36.17 -2.78 18.83
C THR A 80 -35.92 -1.45 18.13
N PHE A 81 -36.85 -0.52 18.22
CA PHE A 81 -36.72 0.82 17.68
C PHE A 81 -36.32 1.78 18.81
N THR A 82 -35.14 2.38 18.71
CA THR A 82 -34.70 3.42 19.66
C THR A 82 -35.15 4.77 19.15
N VAL A 83 -35.82 5.52 20.02
CA VAL A 83 -36.24 6.89 19.79
C VAL A 83 -35.23 7.81 20.46
N TYR A 84 -34.57 8.62 19.67
CA TYR A 84 -33.70 9.68 20.15
C TYR A 84 -34.53 10.94 20.07
N SER A 85 -35.12 11.39 21.17
CA SER A 85 -35.91 12.63 21.24
C SER A 85 -35.99 13.05 22.70
N ASP A 86 -35.99 14.36 22.95
CA ASP A 86 -36.29 14.97 24.25
C ASP A 86 -37.79 15.27 24.42
N GLN A 87 -38.59 15.04 23.36
CA GLN A 87 -40.03 15.21 23.37
C GLN A 87 -40.74 13.94 23.81
N GLU A 88 -41.84 14.12 24.54
CA GLU A 88 -42.75 13.03 24.86
C GLU A 88 -43.42 12.51 23.59
N LEU A 89 -43.54 11.18 23.49
CA LEU A 89 -44.27 10.51 22.44
C LEU A 89 -45.78 10.72 22.63
N LEU A 90 -46.44 11.26 21.60
CA LEU A 90 -47.88 11.53 21.58
C LEU A 90 -48.68 10.34 21.04
N ASP A 91 -48.22 9.74 19.94
CA ASP A 91 -48.91 8.62 19.29
C ASP A 91 -47.94 7.62 18.63
N ILE A 92 -48.39 6.36 18.50
CA ILE A 92 -47.68 5.28 17.80
C ILE A 92 -48.63 4.64 16.80
N GLN A 93 -48.32 4.75 15.52
CA GLN A 93 -49.04 4.11 14.43
C GLN A 93 -48.11 3.16 13.67
N TYR A 94 -48.69 2.17 13.00
CA TYR A 94 -47.91 1.29 12.14
C TYR A 94 -48.70 0.78 10.94
N LEU A 95 -47.97 0.42 9.89
CA LEU A 95 -48.45 -0.31 8.72
C LEU A 95 -47.63 -1.58 8.57
N THR A 96 -48.26 -2.68 8.13
CA THR A 96 -47.60 -3.96 7.95
C THR A 96 -48.13 -4.69 6.72
N GLU A 97 -47.24 -5.35 6.00
CA GLU A 97 -47.50 -6.26 4.88
C GLU A 97 -46.62 -7.50 5.09
N GLY A 98 -47.19 -8.71 4.94
CA GLY A 98 -46.46 -9.96 5.15
C GLY A 98 -46.06 -10.30 6.60
N PHE A 99 -46.14 -9.35 7.54
CA PHE A 99 -45.91 -9.61 8.97
C PHE A 99 -47.19 -9.51 9.81
N ASP A 100 -47.39 -10.48 10.69
CA ASP A 100 -48.29 -10.39 11.84
C ASP A 100 -47.57 -9.71 13.01
N ILE A 101 -48.19 -8.68 13.60
CA ILE A 101 -47.68 -8.05 14.82
C ILE A 101 -48.23 -8.80 16.03
N ILE A 102 -47.36 -9.52 16.73
CA ILE A 102 -47.72 -10.29 17.94
C ILE A 102 -47.83 -9.34 19.14
N SER A 103 -46.91 -8.38 19.24
CA SER A 103 -46.93 -7.38 20.30
C SER A 103 -46.15 -6.14 19.89
N LEU A 104 -46.63 -4.97 20.32
CA LEU A 104 -45.88 -3.72 20.31
C LEU A 104 -45.81 -3.21 21.75
N LYS A 105 -44.60 -2.98 22.26
CA LYS A 105 -44.36 -2.51 23.63
C LYS A 105 -43.50 -1.27 23.59
N HIS A 106 -43.91 -0.23 24.30
CA HIS A 106 -43.12 0.98 24.51
C HIS A 106 -42.55 0.96 25.92
N ASP A 107 -41.22 0.94 26.04
CA ASP A 107 -40.48 1.14 27.29
C ASP A 107 -40.09 2.62 27.38
N ILE A 108 -40.95 3.39 28.08
CA ILE A 108 -40.83 4.85 28.21
C ILE A 108 -39.49 5.22 28.85
N ASP A 109 -39.02 4.46 29.84
CA ASP A 109 -37.79 4.77 30.58
C ASP A 109 -36.53 4.62 29.71
N LYS A 110 -36.63 3.87 28.61
CA LYS A 110 -35.51 3.61 27.69
C LYS A 110 -35.67 4.29 26.34
N ASN A 111 -36.75 5.02 26.10
CA ASN A 111 -37.14 5.52 24.78
C ASN A 111 -37.04 4.43 23.69
N VAL A 112 -37.58 3.26 23.99
CA VAL A 112 -37.46 2.08 23.13
C VAL A 112 -38.84 1.48 22.84
N ILE A 113 -39.10 1.21 21.56
CA ILE A 113 -40.30 0.50 21.11
C ILE A 113 -39.87 -0.88 20.61
N GLU A 114 -40.30 -1.94 21.28
CA GLU A 114 -40.11 -3.32 20.83
C GLU A 114 -41.33 -3.78 20.05
N VAL A 115 -41.12 -4.20 18.80
CA VAL A 115 -42.16 -4.80 17.97
C VAL A 115 -41.81 -6.26 17.73
N LYS A 116 -42.72 -7.16 18.08
CA LYS A 116 -42.60 -8.60 17.88
C LYS A 116 -43.41 -9.03 16.67
N PHE A 117 -42.73 -9.56 15.67
CA PHE A 117 -43.27 -10.00 14.39
C PHE A 117 -43.41 -11.51 14.36
N LYS A 118 -44.40 -12.00 13.63
CA LYS A 118 -44.46 -13.35 13.08
C LYS A 118 -44.59 -13.22 11.57
N TYR A 119 -43.80 -13.97 10.82
CA TYR A 119 -43.95 -13.97 9.37
C TYR A 119 -45.26 -14.65 8.97
N ILE A 120 -45.91 -14.13 7.93
CA ILE A 120 -47.04 -14.78 7.25
C ILE A 120 -46.46 -15.65 6.14
N GLN A 121 -46.79 -16.94 6.17
CA GLN A 121 -46.35 -17.88 5.14
C GLN A 121 -46.99 -17.52 3.79
N ASP A 122 -46.24 -17.66 2.70
CA ASP A 122 -46.68 -17.39 1.31
C ASP A 122 -46.99 -15.92 0.98
N SER A 123 -46.41 -14.97 1.73
CA SER A 123 -46.44 -13.57 1.34
C SER A 123 -45.31 -13.28 0.35
N ASP A 124 -45.65 -12.63 -0.76
CA ASP A 124 -44.67 -12.22 -1.78
C ASP A 124 -43.81 -11.03 -1.30
N ARG A 125 -44.22 -10.35 -0.23
CA ARG A 125 -43.58 -9.14 0.30
C ARG A 125 -43.72 -9.04 1.80
N TYR A 126 -42.66 -8.60 2.45
CA TYR A 126 -42.69 -8.29 3.87
C TYR A 126 -42.26 -6.84 4.06
N ALA A 127 -43.09 -6.03 4.70
CA ALA A 127 -42.79 -4.64 4.97
C ALA A 127 -43.48 -4.21 6.27
N PHE A 128 -42.82 -3.34 7.03
CA PHE A 128 -43.42 -2.71 8.19
C PHE A 128 -42.94 -1.27 8.32
N ARG A 129 -43.87 -0.37 8.58
CA ARG A 129 -43.63 1.06 8.80
C ARG A 129 -44.11 1.41 10.19
N LEU A 130 -43.22 1.96 11.01
CA LEU A 130 -43.53 2.55 12.31
C LEU A 130 -43.57 4.07 12.16
N ILE A 131 -44.62 4.70 12.67
CA ILE A 131 -44.86 6.15 12.62
C ILE A 131 -45.07 6.61 14.06
N LEU A 132 -44.26 7.56 14.51
CA LEU A 132 -44.33 8.15 15.83
C LEU A 132 -44.70 9.62 15.70
N GLU A 133 -45.72 10.06 16.42
CA GLU A 133 -46.03 11.48 16.56
C GLU A 133 -45.49 11.96 17.91
N LEU A 134 -44.70 13.01 17.91
CA LEU A 134 -44.13 13.62 19.11
C LEU A 134 -45.00 14.81 19.55
N LYS A 135 -44.86 15.22 20.82
CA LYS A 135 -45.69 16.30 21.41
C LYS A 135 -45.52 17.66 20.73
N ASN A 136 -44.37 17.89 20.09
CA ASN A 136 -44.10 19.06 19.25
C ASN A 136 -44.74 18.95 17.84
N GLN A 137 -45.52 17.90 17.57
CA GLN A 137 -46.12 17.52 16.28
C GLN A 137 -45.10 17.05 15.22
N GLU A 138 -43.85 16.79 15.59
CA GLU A 138 -42.90 16.13 14.71
C GLU A 138 -43.28 14.66 14.51
N VAL A 139 -43.13 14.17 13.28
CA VAL A 139 -43.44 12.78 12.92
C VAL A 139 -42.16 12.04 12.58
N LEU A 140 -41.81 11.04 13.37
CA LEU A 140 -40.68 10.15 13.11
C LEU A 140 -41.17 8.89 12.40
N VAL A 141 -40.47 8.45 11.35
CA VAL A 141 -40.83 7.26 10.58
C VAL A 141 -39.65 6.30 10.48
N SER A 142 -39.92 5.02 10.73
CA SER A 142 -38.97 3.92 10.48
C SER A 142 -39.61 2.88 9.59
N ASN A 143 -38.90 2.43 8.56
CA ASN A 143 -39.34 1.34 7.68
C ASN A 143 -38.42 0.13 7.88
N ILE A 144 -38.99 -1.06 7.79
CA ILE A 144 -38.27 -2.31 7.63
C ILE A 144 -38.90 -3.08 6.47
N TYR A 145 -38.08 -3.81 5.75
CA TYR A 145 -38.47 -4.65 4.63
C TYR A 145 -37.91 -6.04 4.88
N GLY A 146 -38.71 -7.08 4.65
CA GLY A 146 -38.31 -8.45 4.84
C GLY A 146 -38.26 -9.23 3.54
N TYR A 147 -37.41 -10.24 3.52
CA TYR A 147 -37.31 -11.17 2.41
C TYR A 147 -37.08 -12.58 2.94
N THR A 148 -37.86 -13.54 2.47
CA THR A 148 -37.79 -14.93 2.95
C THR A 148 -36.95 -15.80 2.03
N THR A 149 -36.10 -16.63 2.63
CA THR A 149 -35.36 -17.70 1.94
C THR A 149 -35.51 -19.00 2.72
N SER A 150 -35.00 -20.10 2.18
CA SER A 150 -34.86 -21.36 2.94
C SER A 150 -34.05 -21.24 4.22
N TYR A 151 -33.29 -20.15 4.41
CA TYR A 151 -32.44 -19.90 5.58
C TYR A 151 -33.09 -19.00 6.64
N GLY A 152 -34.23 -18.37 6.35
CA GLY A 152 -34.89 -17.44 7.26
C GLY A 152 -35.48 -16.20 6.58
N VAL A 153 -36.03 -15.30 7.41
CA VAL A 153 -36.46 -13.95 7.03
C VAL A 153 -35.29 -13.00 7.22
N PHE A 154 -34.80 -12.41 6.14
CA PHE A 154 -33.83 -11.31 6.19
C PHE A 154 -34.56 -9.98 6.32
N ILE A 155 -34.01 -9.05 7.11
CA ILE A 155 -34.59 -7.71 7.26
C ILE A 155 -33.60 -6.66 6.72
N CYS A 156 -34.10 -5.80 5.83
CA CYS A 156 -33.43 -4.62 5.31
C CYS A 156 -34.14 -3.36 5.82
N LEU A 157 -33.42 -2.35 6.26
CA LEU A 157 -34.00 -1.12 6.81
C LEU A 157 -34.27 -0.04 5.76
N GLU A 158 -33.86 -0.26 4.50
CA GLU A 158 -33.70 0.83 3.55
C GLU A 158 -34.62 0.74 2.34
N SER A 159 -34.81 -0.45 1.79
CA SER A 159 -35.60 -0.63 0.58
C SER A 159 -36.17 -2.04 0.51
N ALA A 160 -37.35 -2.15 -0.10
CA ALA A 160 -37.94 -3.43 -0.49
C ALA A 160 -37.15 -4.14 -1.60
N ILE A 161 -36.31 -3.39 -2.33
CA ILE A 161 -35.62 -3.86 -3.54
C ILE A 161 -34.18 -4.33 -3.19
N ASN A 162 -33.52 -3.74 -2.19
CA ASN A 162 -32.16 -4.15 -1.78
C ASN A 162 -31.98 -5.46 -1.00
N PRO A 163 -33.00 -6.15 -0.43
CA PRO A 163 -32.71 -7.30 0.40
C PRO A 163 -32.11 -8.44 -0.43
N ASP A 164 -32.39 -8.57 -1.73
CA ASP A 164 -31.83 -9.65 -2.55
C ASP A 164 -30.31 -9.56 -2.77
N VAL A 165 -29.78 -8.35 -2.95
CA VAL A 165 -28.32 -8.13 -3.06
C VAL A 165 -27.66 -8.39 -1.71
N LEU A 166 -28.20 -7.82 -0.62
CA LEU A 166 -27.68 -8.03 0.73
C LEU A 166 -27.76 -9.51 1.17
N ILE A 167 -28.83 -10.21 0.77
CA ILE A 167 -28.99 -11.65 0.99
C ILE A 167 -27.97 -12.42 0.16
N SER A 168 -27.79 -12.08 -1.11
CA SER A 168 -26.83 -12.78 -1.94
C SER A 168 -25.41 -12.59 -1.40
N GLU A 169 -25.07 -11.39 -0.92
CA GLU A 169 -23.83 -11.11 -0.21
C GLU A 169 -23.73 -11.98 1.06
N TYR A 170 -24.78 -12.04 1.90
CA TYR A 170 -24.82 -12.88 3.10
C TYR A 170 -24.64 -14.38 2.78
N LEU A 171 -25.41 -14.90 1.82
CA LEU A 171 -25.36 -16.30 1.43
C LEU A 171 -23.98 -16.65 0.88
N LEU A 172 -23.38 -15.73 0.14
CA LEU A 172 -22.00 -15.89 -0.29
C LEU A 172 -21.08 -15.90 0.93
N HIS A 173 -21.18 -14.90 1.82
CA HIS A 173 -20.36 -14.75 3.04
C HIS A 173 -20.30 -16.01 3.92
N TYR A 174 -21.42 -16.70 4.08
CA TYR A 174 -21.51 -17.95 4.84
C TYR A 174 -21.28 -19.21 4.00
N SER A 175 -20.73 -19.07 2.79
CA SER A 175 -20.44 -20.16 1.84
C SER A 175 -21.67 -21.03 1.51
N LEU A 176 -22.86 -20.44 1.56
CA LEU A 176 -24.13 -21.09 1.22
C LEU A 176 -24.40 -21.08 -0.29
N ILE A 177 -23.75 -20.17 -1.03
CA ILE A 177 -23.73 -20.13 -2.49
C ILE A 177 -22.28 -19.92 -2.99
N SER A 178 -22.02 -20.21 -4.28
CA SER A 178 -20.71 -19.96 -4.90
C SER A 178 -20.57 -18.52 -5.41
N LYS A 179 -19.33 -18.04 -5.61
CA LYS A 179 -19.07 -16.70 -6.20
C LYS A 179 -19.75 -16.52 -7.56
N ASN A 180 -19.68 -17.52 -8.42
CA ASN A 180 -20.38 -17.51 -9.70
C ASN A 180 -21.92 -17.42 -9.53
N SER A 181 -22.47 -18.11 -8.53
CA SER A 181 -23.91 -18.03 -8.21
C SER A 181 -24.30 -16.64 -7.70
N PHE A 182 -23.44 -15.99 -6.92
CA PHE A 182 -23.62 -14.61 -6.48
C PHE A 182 -23.58 -13.64 -7.67
N ASP A 183 -22.54 -13.73 -8.52
CA ASP A 183 -22.38 -12.83 -9.66
C ASP A 183 -23.57 -12.95 -10.64
N LEU A 184 -24.10 -14.15 -10.85
CA LEU A 184 -25.31 -14.35 -11.64
C LEU A 184 -26.54 -13.67 -11.03
N ARG A 185 -26.72 -13.74 -9.71
CA ARG A 185 -27.85 -13.09 -9.00
C ARG A 185 -27.75 -11.58 -9.03
N VAL A 186 -26.56 -11.02 -8.81
CA VAL A 186 -26.33 -9.56 -8.91
C VAL A 186 -26.62 -9.07 -10.32
N ASN A 187 -26.14 -9.77 -11.35
CA ASN A 187 -26.44 -9.41 -12.74
C ASN A 187 -27.93 -9.53 -13.08
N GLU A 188 -28.63 -10.55 -12.59
CA GLU A 188 -30.08 -10.68 -12.76
C GLU A 188 -30.82 -9.51 -12.11
N PHE A 189 -30.38 -9.09 -10.93
CA PHE A 189 -30.93 -7.94 -10.23
C PHE A 189 -30.68 -6.62 -10.95
N ASP A 190 -29.45 -6.36 -11.41
CA ASP A 190 -29.12 -5.16 -12.19
C ASP A 190 -29.97 -5.06 -13.46
N ASN A 191 -30.23 -6.20 -14.12
CA ASN A 191 -31.12 -6.25 -15.27
C ASN A 191 -32.59 -5.93 -14.90
N LEU A 192 -33.09 -6.44 -13.77
CA LEU A 192 -34.45 -6.15 -13.28
C LEU A 192 -34.62 -4.67 -12.89
N ALA A 193 -33.59 -4.07 -12.28
CA ALA A 193 -33.57 -2.65 -11.94
C ALA A 193 -33.56 -1.78 -13.22
N THR A 194 -32.78 -2.17 -14.23
CA THR A 194 -32.67 -1.44 -15.51
C THR A 194 -33.93 -1.56 -16.37
N GLU A 195 -34.69 -2.66 -16.26
CA GLU A 195 -35.94 -2.87 -16.99
C GLU A 195 -37.15 -2.05 -16.47
N ASN A 196 -36.98 -1.19 -15.44
CA ASN A 196 -38.04 -0.32 -14.92
C ASN A 196 -39.31 -1.06 -14.43
N LYS A 197 -39.23 -2.38 -14.19
CA LYS A 197 -40.38 -3.17 -13.71
C LYS A 197 -40.68 -3.00 -12.22
N LEU A 198 -39.71 -2.49 -11.45
CA LEU A 198 -39.86 -2.26 -10.00
C LEU A 198 -40.09 -0.77 -9.64
N SER A 199 -39.66 0.18 -10.49
CA SER A 199 -39.50 1.59 -10.11
C SER A 199 -40.76 2.45 -10.13
N LYS A 200 -41.88 2.01 -10.72
CA LYS A 200 -43.07 2.88 -10.90
C LYS A 200 -44.31 2.51 -10.11
N SER A 201 -44.36 1.33 -9.47
CA SER A 201 -45.57 0.89 -8.75
C SER A 201 -45.40 0.69 -7.24
N GLU A 202 -44.18 0.73 -6.71
CA GLU A 202 -43.93 0.29 -5.33
C GLU A 202 -43.79 1.43 -4.30
N GLU A 203 -43.30 2.62 -4.70
CA GLU A 203 -43.42 3.85 -3.90
C GLU A 203 -44.75 4.59 -4.12
N ALA A 204 -45.50 4.23 -5.17
CA ALA A 204 -46.71 4.92 -5.60
C ALA A 204 -47.99 4.57 -4.81
N LEU A 205 -47.92 3.72 -3.78
CA LEU A 205 -49.10 3.31 -3.00
C LEU A 205 -49.35 4.15 -1.73
N LEU A 206 -48.53 5.17 -1.48
CA LEU A 206 -48.72 6.11 -0.39
C LEU A 206 -48.48 7.54 -0.89
N ILE A 207 -49.44 8.09 -1.63
CA ILE A 207 -49.87 9.51 -1.67
C ILE A 207 -50.92 9.58 -2.81
N ASP A 208 -52.20 9.63 -2.45
CA ASP A 208 -53.22 10.22 -3.31
C ASP A 208 -53.92 11.29 -2.45
N TRP A 209 -53.34 12.49 -2.47
CA TRP A 209 -53.97 13.68 -1.92
C TRP A 209 -54.09 14.72 -3.04
N ASP A 210 -55.34 15.09 -3.27
CA ASP A 210 -55.91 15.98 -4.28
C ASP A 210 -55.03 17.20 -4.61
N GLN A 211 -54.41 17.21 -5.80
CA GLN A 211 -53.77 18.39 -6.37
C GLN A 211 -54.70 19.10 -7.37
N SER A 212 -55.43 20.10 -6.88
CA SER A 212 -55.96 21.15 -7.75
C SER A 212 -55.58 22.54 -7.22
N ASN A 213 -54.78 23.24 -8.03
CA ASN A 213 -54.26 24.62 -7.86
C ASN A 213 -53.14 24.82 -6.83
N LEU A 214 -51.94 24.33 -7.15
CA LEU A 214 -50.71 24.70 -6.45
C LEU A 214 -49.78 25.49 -7.39
N THR A 215 -49.31 26.65 -6.93
CA THR A 215 -48.16 27.35 -7.50
C THR A 215 -46.93 26.51 -7.20
N SER A 216 -46.21 26.04 -8.23
CA SER A 216 -44.90 25.41 -8.08
C SER A 216 -43.81 26.47 -8.10
N GLY A 217 -42.74 26.23 -7.34
CA GLY A 217 -41.57 27.11 -7.28
C GLY A 217 -40.31 26.32 -7.01
N GLU A 218 -39.23 26.70 -7.68
CA GLU A 218 -37.90 26.10 -7.48
C GLU A 218 -37.32 26.56 -6.14
N SER A 219 -36.93 25.58 -5.33
CA SER A 219 -36.23 25.74 -4.06
C SER A 219 -34.82 25.18 -4.21
N ILE A 220 -33.82 25.95 -3.75
CA ILE A 220 -32.43 25.52 -3.68
C ILE A 220 -32.14 25.07 -2.25
N ILE A 221 -31.78 23.80 -2.11
CA ILE A 221 -31.39 23.18 -0.84
C ILE A 221 -29.90 22.88 -0.92
N SER A 222 -29.11 23.63 -0.17
CA SER A 222 -27.65 23.53 -0.17
C SER A 222 -27.11 23.37 1.23
N GLY A 223 -25.82 23.06 1.34
CA GLY A 223 -25.22 22.98 2.65
C GLY A 223 -23.78 22.52 2.65
N LYS A 224 -23.27 22.30 3.85
CA LYS A 224 -21.94 21.76 4.14
C LYS A 224 -22.02 20.68 5.21
N TRP A 225 -21.43 19.53 4.93
CA TRP A 225 -21.23 18.44 5.86
C TRP A 225 -19.78 18.37 6.31
N GLN A 226 -19.58 18.11 7.60
CA GLN A 226 -18.28 18.01 8.24
C GLN A 226 -18.23 16.82 9.21
N TRP A 227 -17.04 16.39 9.59
CA TRP A 227 -16.82 15.43 10.67
C TRP A 227 -15.78 15.99 11.64
N GLU A 228 -15.88 15.62 12.90
CA GLU A 228 -14.98 16.05 13.97
C GLU A 228 -13.93 14.95 14.23
N ALA A 229 -12.65 15.31 14.26
CA ALA A 229 -11.57 14.39 14.64
C ALA A 229 -11.41 14.33 16.17
N SER A 230 -10.62 13.38 16.68
CA SER A 230 -10.39 13.18 18.12
C SER A 230 -9.84 14.40 18.87
N ASN A 231 -9.20 15.34 18.18
CA ASN A 231 -8.75 16.61 18.75
C ASN A 231 -9.78 17.76 18.66
N GLY A 232 -11.03 17.48 18.26
CA GLY A 232 -12.11 18.46 18.14
C GLY A 232 -12.08 19.32 16.86
N VAL A 233 -11.09 19.13 15.98
CA VAL A 233 -11.02 19.87 14.71
C VAL A 233 -12.06 19.29 13.73
N LYS A 234 -12.76 20.18 13.02
CA LYS A 234 -13.81 19.82 12.06
C LYS A 234 -13.29 19.86 10.63
N TYR A 235 -13.38 18.74 9.94
CA TYR A 235 -12.96 18.56 8.56
C TYR A 235 -14.18 18.43 7.63
N PRO A 236 -14.08 18.84 6.36
CA PRO A 236 -15.13 18.56 5.39
C PRO A 236 -15.34 17.05 5.24
N LEU A 237 -16.60 16.64 5.08
CA LEU A 237 -16.91 15.32 4.53
C LEU A 237 -16.74 15.39 3.02
N LYS A 238 -15.59 14.96 2.50
CA LYS A 238 -15.24 15.02 1.09
C LYS A 238 -15.86 13.85 0.32
N ASN A 239 -16.31 14.11 -0.91
CA ASN A 239 -16.78 13.08 -1.86
C ASN A 239 -17.75 12.07 -1.22
N THR A 240 -18.61 12.56 -0.32
CA THR A 240 -19.49 11.74 0.53
C THR A 240 -20.91 11.80 0.03
N TYR A 241 -21.56 10.65 -0.06
CA TYR A 241 -22.94 10.55 -0.54
C TYR A 241 -23.90 11.38 0.30
N VAL A 242 -24.74 12.15 -0.38
CA VAL A 242 -25.81 12.97 0.20
C VAL A 242 -27.10 12.81 -0.58
N SER A 243 -28.23 12.91 0.11
CA SER A 243 -29.55 12.78 -0.50
C SER A 243 -30.56 13.74 0.13
N LEU A 244 -31.42 14.30 -0.71
CA LEU A 244 -32.48 15.21 -0.31
C LEU A 244 -33.77 14.44 -0.11
N TYR A 245 -34.40 14.63 1.05
CA TYR A 245 -35.72 14.10 1.35
C TYR A 245 -36.74 15.23 1.47
N VAL A 246 -37.88 15.09 0.80
CA VAL A 246 -39.05 15.96 0.88
C VAL A 246 -40.25 15.11 1.29
N ASN A 247 -40.90 15.45 2.40
CA ASN A 247 -41.99 14.69 3.01
C ASN A 247 -41.65 13.19 3.13
N SER A 248 -40.45 12.90 3.63
CA SER A 248 -39.88 11.56 3.80
C SER A 248 -39.60 10.77 2.51
N THR A 249 -39.79 11.37 1.34
CA THR A 249 -39.46 10.76 0.04
C THR A 249 -38.12 11.29 -0.45
N LYS A 250 -37.22 10.40 -0.89
CA LYS A 250 -35.95 10.81 -1.50
C LYS A 250 -36.23 11.38 -2.88
N VAL A 251 -35.87 12.64 -3.12
CA VAL A 251 -36.13 13.35 -4.40
C VAL A 251 -34.88 13.67 -5.19
N ALA A 252 -33.70 13.67 -4.55
CA ALA A 252 -32.41 13.88 -5.20
C ALA A 252 -31.28 13.23 -4.40
N GLU A 253 -30.17 12.96 -5.07
CA GLU A 253 -28.92 12.47 -4.48
C GLU A 253 -27.71 13.00 -5.26
N ASP A 254 -26.59 13.17 -4.56
CA ASP A 254 -25.32 13.64 -5.10
C ASP A 254 -24.18 13.28 -4.14
N TYR A 255 -22.99 13.81 -4.36
CA TYR A 255 -21.85 13.76 -3.45
C TYR A 255 -21.43 15.16 -3.02
N THR A 256 -20.88 15.28 -1.82
CA THR A 256 -20.23 16.51 -1.40
C THR A 256 -18.95 16.78 -2.17
N ASP A 257 -18.59 18.05 -2.36
CA ASP A 257 -17.32 18.46 -2.95
C ASP A 257 -16.13 18.32 -1.95
N GLU A 258 -14.92 18.67 -2.38
CA GLU A 258 -13.69 18.72 -1.56
C GLU A 258 -13.80 19.59 -0.29
N ASN A 259 -14.76 20.50 -0.25
CA ASN A 259 -15.02 21.39 0.88
C ASN A 259 -16.22 20.93 1.72
N GLY A 260 -16.80 19.77 1.41
CA GLY A 260 -17.97 19.21 2.07
C GLY A 260 -19.29 19.83 1.64
N ASN A 261 -19.32 20.67 0.59
CA ASN A 261 -20.52 21.36 0.16
C ASN A 261 -21.37 20.50 -0.79
N TYR A 262 -22.67 20.75 -0.79
CA TYR A 262 -23.63 20.15 -1.73
C TYR A 262 -24.72 21.16 -2.11
N SER A 263 -25.41 20.91 -3.22
CA SER A 263 -26.55 21.73 -3.66
C SER A 263 -27.53 20.93 -4.51
N PHE A 264 -28.81 20.97 -4.12
CA PHE A 264 -29.92 20.39 -4.84
C PHE A 264 -30.87 21.49 -5.31
N THR A 265 -31.40 21.35 -6.51
CA THR A 265 -32.55 22.13 -6.98
C THR A 265 -33.77 21.22 -6.99
N THR A 266 -34.83 21.59 -6.28
CA THR A 266 -36.08 20.81 -6.21
C THR A 266 -37.29 21.73 -6.41
N THR A 267 -38.39 21.20 -6.92
CA THR A 267 -39.65 21.94 -7.04
C THR A 267 -40.57 21.54 -5.91
N LEU A 268 -40.96 22.51 -5.08
CA LEU A 268 -41.97 22.31 -4.05
C LEU A 268 -43.34 22.74 -4.58
N THR A 269 -44.37 21.96 -4.30
CA THR A 269 -45.76 22.28 -4.67
C THR A 269 -46.54 22.89 -3.52
N ASP A 270 -46.12 22.67 -2.28
CA ASP A 270 -46.73 23.15 -1.04
C ASP A 270 -45.68 23.36 0.05
N THR A 271 -46.12 23.73 1.25
CA THR A 271 -45.25 23.70 2.43
C THR A 271 -44.87 22.25 2.72
N SER A 272 -43.58 21.95 2.62
CA SER A 272 -43.04 20.59 2.67
C SER A 272 -41.95 20.47 3.72
N ASN A 273 -41.87 19.31 4.35
CA ASN A 273 -40.81 18.96 5.31
C ASN A 273 -39.57 18.49 4.57
N VAL A 274 -38.46 19.19 4.74
CA VAL A 274 -37.21 18.96 4.02
C VAL A 274 -36.09 18.60 4.99
N ARG A 275 -35.33 17.56 4.64
CA ARG A 275 -34.07 17.19 5.33
C ARG A 275 -33.06 16.68 4.31
N VAL A 276 -31.78 16.77 4.65
CA VAL A 276 -30.69 16.17 3.90
C VAL A 276 -30.09 15.03 4.73
N GLN A 277 -29.84 13.91 4.08
CA GLN A 277 -29.16 12.76 4.67
C GLN A 277 -27.79 12.60 4.04
N THR A 278 -26.76 12.34 4.84
CA THR A 278 -25.45 11.88 4.37
C THR A 278 -25.20 10.44 4.78
N ARG A 279 -24.31 9.73 4.07
CA ARG A 279 -23.94 8.34 4.36
C ARG A 279 -22.44 8.16 4.40
N SER A 280 -21.93 7.21 5.20
CA SER A 280 -20.51 6.82 5.24
C SER A 280 -20.12 6.01 4.01
N LYS A 281 -20.30 6.63 2.85
CA LYS A 281 -20.16 6.07 1.51
C LYS A 281 -19.64 7.17 0.57
N SER A 282 -18.70 6.80 -0.28
CA SER A 282 -18.22 7.59 -1.41
C SER A 282 -18.45 6.83 -2.72
N VAL A 283 -17.86 7.32 -3.82
CA VAL A 283 -17.78 6.56 -5.07
C VAL A 283 -16.79 5.39 -4.99
N HIS A 284 -15.88 5.38 -4.01
CA HIS A 284 -14.83 4.36 -3.86
C HIS A 284 -14.98 3.49 -2.60
N ASN A 285 -15.87 3.83 -1.66
CA ASN A 285 -16.08 2.98 -0.50
C ASN A 285 -17.48 3.07 0.10
N LYS A 286 -17.80 2.08 0.94
CA LYS A 286 -18.88 2.16 1.94
C LYS A 286 -18.39 1.57 3.25
N VAL A 287 -18.74 2.21 4.36
CA VAL A 287 -18.53 1.71 5.71
C VAL A 287 -19.88 1.32 6.29
N ARG A 288 -20.05 0.06 6.68
CA ARG A 288 -21.30 -0.51 7.19
C ARG A 288 -21.08 -1.23 8.51
N ARG A 289 -22.16 -1.51 9.24
CA ARG A 289 -22.07 -2.26 10.49
C ARG A 289 -21.71 -3.73 10.29
N ASN A 290 -22.38 -4.36 9.31
CA ASN A 290 -22.10 -5.70 8.81
C ASN A 290 -22.91 -5.89 7.52
N ILE A 291 -22.81 -7.07 6.92
CA ILE A 291 -23.48 -7.45 5.67
C ILE A 291 -24.99 -7.25 5.61
N LEU A 292 -25.67 -7.13 6.76
CA LEU A 292 -27.12 -6.93 6.83
C LEU A 292 -27.53 -5.46 6.77
N TYR A 293 -26.58 -4.55 6.93
CA TYR A 293 -26.79 -3.12 6.92
C TYR A 293 -26.12 -2.51 5.69
N ASP A 294 -26.69 -1.43 5.15
CA ASP A 294 -25.93 -0.57 4.25
C ASP A 294 -24.98 0.32 5.06
N SER A 295 -24.48 1.39 4.46
CA SER A 295 -23.65 2.38 5.14
C SER A 295 -24.36 3.11 6.28
N TYR A 296 -23.60 3.54 7.28
CA TYR A 296 -24.10 4.45 8.32
C TYR A 296 -24.64 5.74 7.69
N TYR A 297 -25.64 6.36 8.32
CA TYR A 297 -26.25 7.60 7.84
C TYR A 297 -26.43 8.61 8.96
N ALA A 298 -26.48 9.89 8.58
CA ALA A 298 -26.80 11.01 9.46
C ALA A 298 -27.74 11.97 8.74
N ASN A 299 -28.63 12.63 9.49
CA ASN A 299 -29.63 13.55 8.95
C ASN A 299 -29.40 14.96 9.49
N THR A 300 -29.64 15.98 8.65
CA THR A 300 -29.90 17.33 9.14
C THR A 300 -31.24 17.36 9.91
N PRO A 301 -31.52 18.42 10.70
CA PRO A 301 -32.88 18.70 11.14
C PRO A 301 -33.86 18.70 9.97
N THR A 302 -35.07 18.21 10.24
CA THR A 302 -36.21 18.41 9.35
C THR A 302 -36.70 19.84 9.50
N VAL A 303 -36.88 20.56 8.40
CA VAL A 303 -37.42 21.92 8.39
C VAL A 303 -38.59 22.02 7.42
N SER A 304 -39.67 22.67 7.84
CA SER A 304 -40.77 23.01 6.91
C SER A 304 -40.38 24.20 6.05
N LEU A 305 -40.46 24.05 4.73
CA LEU A 305 -40.15 25.08 3.74
C LEU A 305 -41.38 25.36 2.88
N ASN A 306 -41.66 26.64 2.63
CA ASN A 306 -42.68 27.06 1.68
C ASN A 306 -42.15 26.99 0.25
N VAL A 307 -43.07 27.02 -0.72
CA VAL A 307 -42.77 27.02 -2.16
C VAL A 307 -41.80 28.17 -2.52
N GLY A 308 -40.68 27.82 -3.15
CA GLY A 308 -39.67 28.78 -3.61
C GLY A 308 -38.71 29.26 -2.51
N GLU A 309 -38.83 28.79 -1.27
CA GLU A 309 -37.86 29.09 -0.22
C GLU A 309 -36.59 28.28 -0.40
N ASN A 310 -35.44 28.92 -0.18
CA ASN A 310 -34.13 28.28 -0.19
C ASN A 310 -33.68 27.95 1.24
N LYS A 311 -32.91 26.88 1.38
CA LYS A 311 -32.34 26.48 2.68
C LYS A 311 -30.87 26.15 2.54
N TYR A 312 -30.09 26.62 3.52
CA TYR A 312 -28.71 26.22 3.74
C TYR A 312 -28.60 25.44 5.05
N PHE A 313 -27.96 24.26 5.02
CA PHE A 313 -27.62 23.47 6.19
C PHE A 313 -26.11 23.45 6.42
N SER A 314 -25.64 23.77 7.63
CA SER A 314 -24.25 23.55 8.03
C SER A 314 -24.26 22.55 9.18
N TYR A 315 -23.69 21.37 8.97
CA TYR A 315 -23.75 20.30 9.96
C TYR A 315 -22.41 19.58 10.10
N TYR A 316 -22.13 19.09 11.30
CA TYR A 316 -20.95 18.28 11.55
C TYR A 316 -21.29 17.06 12.40
N LEU A 317 -20.58 15.97 12.14
CA LEU A 317 -20.70 14.72 12.84
C LEU A 317 -19.72 14.68 14.02
N GLN A 318 -20.24 14.54 15.22
CA GLN A 318 -19.44 14.48 16.46
C GLN A 318 -18.77 13.11 16.61
N ASN A 319 -17.48 13.10 16.96
CA ASN A 319 -16.72 11.86 17.18
C ASN A 319 -17.13 11.06 18.43
N SER A 320 -17.87 11.70 19.35
CA SER A 320 -18.40 11.08 20.56
C SER A 320 -19.50 10.06 20.27
N VAL A 321 -20.09 10.13 19.08
CA VAL A 321 -21.10 9.19 18.60
C VAL A 321 -20.41 8.10 17.78
N VAL A 322 -20.43 6.85 18.27
CA VAL A 322 -19.77 5.70 17.61
C VAL A 322 -20.19 5.54 16.14
N ASP A 323 -21.48 5.66 15.83
CA ASP A 323 -21.98 5.56 14.46
C ASP A 323 -21.41 6.65 13.53
N TYR A 324 -21.04 7.81 14.07
CA TYR A 324 -20.46 8.92 13.31
C TYR A 324 -18.96 8.74 13.05
N ARG A 325 -18.27 7.93 13.86
CA ARG A 325 -16.87 7.52 13.61
C ARG A 325 -16.72 6.74 12.31
N ALA A 326 -17.77 6.04 11.87
CA ALA A 326 -17.78 5.35 10.58
C ALA A 326 -17.54 6.31 9.39
N PHE A 327 -17.89 7.58 9.53
CA PHE A 327 -17.60 8.58 8.50
C PHE A 327 -16.12 8.95 8.46
N GLN A 328 -15.43 9.00 9.60
CA GLN A 328 -13.97 9.18 9.63
C GLN A 328 -13.25 8.00 8.97
N VAL A 329 -13.70 6.77 9.23
CA VAL A 329 -13.19 5.57 8.53
C VAL A 329 -13.43 5.68 7.02
N SER A 330 -14.62 6.12 6.61
CA SER A 330 -14.94 6.33 5.19
C SER A 330 -14.03 7.39 4.54
N GLN A 331 -13.70 8.46 5.27
CA GLN A 331 -12.79 9.52 4.77
C GLN A 331 -11.35 9.03 4.62
N ALA A 332 -10.84 8.20 5.54
CA ALA A 332 -9.53 7.56 5.38
C ALA A 332 -9.49 6.69 4.11
N LEU A 333 -10.52 5.84 3.91
CA LEU A 333 -10.63 4.99 2.72
C LEU A 333 -10.80 5.80 1.42
N THR A 334 -11.56 6.90 1.45
CA THR A 334 -11.70 7.81 0.31
C THR A 334 -10.35 8.41 -0.05
N THR A 335 -9.60 8.92 0.94
CA THR A 335 -8.26 9.48 0.75
C THR A 335 -7.30 8.45 0.14
N GLY A 336 -7.34 7.21 0.60
CA GLY A 336 -6.57 6.12 0.01
C GLY A 336 -6.95 5.88 -1.46
N ALA A 337 -8.24 5.82 -1.76
CA ALA A 337 -8.70 5.65 -3.15
C ALA A 337 -8.30 6.82 -4.04
N ASP A 338 -8.38 8.05 -3.55
CA ASP A 338 -7.98 9.26 -4.28
C ASP A 338 -6.48 9.23 -4.61
N TYR A 339 -5.63 8.74 -3.68
CA TYR A 339 -4.21 8.50 -3.97
C TYR A 339 -4.03 7.51 -5.13
N VAL A 340 -4.73 6.38 -5.12
CA VAL A 340 -4.65 5.40 -6.22
C VAL A 340 -5.12 6.00 -7.55
N ASN A 341 -6.20 6.79 -7.53
CA ASN A 341 -6.70 7.46 -8.74
C ASN A 341 -5.66 8.42 -9.34
N GLU A 342 -4.95 9.17 -8.49
CA GLU A 342 -3.92 10.12 -8.92
C GLU A 342 -2.78 9.44 -9.68
N PHE A 343 -2.37 8.25 -9.24
CA PHE A 343 -1.20 7.55 -9.78
C PHE A 343 -1.53 6.39 -10.74
N ASN A 344 -2.80 5.99 -10.86
CA ASN A 344 -3.23 4.83 -11.65
C ASN A 344 -4.37 5.14 -12.64
N ASP A 345 -4.32 6.29 -13.32
CA ASP A 345 -5.27 6.69 -14.37
C ASP A 345 -6.76 6.59 -13.94
N GLY A 346 -7.07 6.81 -12.66
CA GLY A 346 -8.44 6.78 -12.12
C GLY A 346 -9.05 5.41 -11.86
N ASP A 347 -8.24 4.34 -11.74
CA ASP A 347 -8.71 2.96 -11.52
C ASP A 347 -8.58 2.51 -10.05
N ALA A 348 -9.08 3.32 -9.10
CA ALA A 348 -9.06 2.93 -7.68
C ALA A 348 -10.10 1.85 -7.34
N PRO A 349 -9.71 0.77 -6.64
CA PRO A 349 -10.64 -0.28 -6.26
C PRO A 349 -11.66 0.18 -5.23
N TYR A 350 -12.93 -0.17 -5.47
CA TYR A 350 -13.98 -0.01 -4.45
C TYR A 350 -13.70 -0.89 -3.23
N ALA A 351 -13.88 -0.33 -2.02
CA ALA A 351 -13.78 -1.04 -0.74
C ALA A 351 -15.10 -1.05 0.04
N THR A 352 -15.48 -2.21 0.55
CA THR A 352 -16.47 -2.30 1.62
C THR A 352 -15.75 -2.46 2.94
N CYS A 353 -16.11 -1.66 3.94
CA CYS A 353 -15.58 -1.75 5.28
C CYS A 353 -16.68 -2.14 6.27
N GLU A 354 -16.39 -3.08 7.17
CA GLU A 354 -17.23 -3.38 8.32
C GLU A 354 -16.64 -2.72 9.57
N PHE A 355 -17.45 -1.89 10.23
CA PHE A 355 -17.08 -1.09 11.39
C PHE A 355 -18.28 -0.94 12.34
N PRO A 356 -18.11 -1.06 13.66
CA PRO A 356 -16.95 -1.67 14.30
C PRO A 356 -16.93 -3.18 14.05
N ALA A 357 -15.75 -3.74 13.84
CA ALA A 357 -15.48 -5.16 13.73
C ALA A 357 -14.71 -5.68 14.96
N ASP A 358 -14.55 -7.00 15.06
CA ASP A 358 -13.82 -7.65 16.16
C ASP A 358 -12.28 -7.61 15.99
N GLY A 359 -11.81 -7.13 14.84
CA GLY A 359 -10.37 -7.01 14.54
C GLY A 359 -10.11 -6.13 13.33
N ASN A 360 -8.88 -5.66 13.23
CA ASN A 360 -8.38 -4.93 12.06
C ASN A 360 -7.77 -5.96 11.11
N GLN A 361 -8.37 -6.12 9.93
CA GLN A 361 -7.91 -7.08 8.93
C GLN A 361 -8.60 -6.85 7.58
N TYR A 362 -7.93 -7.24 6.50
CA TYR A 362 -8.53 -7.39 5.19
C TYR A 362 -8.83 -8.84 4.88
N ASN A 363 -10.06 -9.11 4.43
CA ASN A 363 -10.45 -10.42 3.93
C ASN A 363 -10.53 -10.40 2.39
N SER A 364 -9.56 -11.03 1.75
CA SER A 364 -9.47 -11.13 0.28
C SER A 364 -10.62 -11.92 -0.34
N PHE A 365 -11.16 -12.93 0.35
CA PHE A 365 -12.29 -13.70 -0.17
C PHE A 365 -13.57 -12.86 -0.26
N TRP A 366 -13.79 -11.98 0.73
CA TRP A 366 -14.95 -11.09 0.77
C TRP A 366 -14.72 -9.72 0.15
N ASN A 367 -13.46 -9.34 -0.07
CA ASN A 367 -13.07 -7.96 -0.37
C ASN A 367 -13.59 -6.96 0.68
N ILE A 368 -13.53 -7.36 1.95
CA ILE A 368 -14.00 -6.55 3.08
C ILE A 368 -12.81 -6.16 3.94
N VAL A 369 -12.73 -4.87 4.24
CA VAL A 369 -11.86 -4.30 5.28
C VAL A 369 -12.63 -4.33 6.60
N TYR A 370 -12.02 -4.86 7.65
CA TYR A 370 -12.59 -4.88 9.00
C TYR A 370 -11.81 -3.90 9.86
N ILE A 371 -12.51 -3.02 10.57
CA ILE A 371 -11.90 -1.99 11.44
C ILE A 371 -12.63 -1.98 12.77
N THR A 372 -11.88 -2.04 13.87
CA THR A 372 -12.43 -1.98 15.24
C THR A 372 -12.91 -0.57 15.60
N ASP A 373 -13.70 -0.44 16.67
CA ASP A 373 -14.11 0.89 17.17
C ASP A 373 -12.90 1.73 17.57
N GLU A 374 -11.86 1.12 18.14
CA GLU A 374 -10.66 1.83 18.59
C GLU A 374 -9.75 2.29 17.44
N ALA A 375 -9.77 1.60 16.30
CA ALA A 375 -8.95 1.94 15.14
C ALA A 375 -9.47 3.16 14.35
N TYR A 376 -10.69 3.66 14.63
CA TYR A 376 -11.36 4.68 13.80
C TYR A 376 -10.54 5.96 13.56
N GLU A 377 -9.66 6.30 14.52
CA GLU A 377 -8.81 7.49 14.45
C GLU A 377 -7.39 7.22 13.94
N PHE A 378 -6.99 5.95 13.81
CA PHE A 378 -5.68 5.55 13.28
C PHE A 378 -5.80 5.29 11.79
N TRP A 379 -5.69 6.37 11.00
CA TRP A 379 -5.75 6.25 9.54
C TRP A 379 -4.66 5.34 9.00
N ASP A 380 -3.50 5.25 9.66
CA ASP A 380 -2.44 4.32 9.29
C ASP A 380 -2.93 2.86 9.28
N ILE A 381 -3.71 2.44 10.29
CA ILE A 381 -4.33 1.10 10.34
C ILE A 381 -5.37 0.96 9.22
N ILE A 382 -6.27 1.94 9.08
CA ILE A 382 -7.35 1.87 8.09
C ILE A 382 -6.78 1.78 6.66
N LEU A 383 -5.73 2.55 6.39
CA LEU A 383 -5.03 2.58 5.12
C LEU A 383 -4.12 1.36 4.91
N HIS A 384 -3.57 0.76 5.97
CA HIS A 384 -2.87 -0.53 5.89
C HIS A 384 -3.83 -1.62 5.40
N GLU A 385 -5.03 -1.72 5.99
CA GLU A 385 -6.01 -2.71 5.54
C GLU A 385 -6.55 -2.41 4.13
N TYR A 386 -6.70 -1.13 3.76
CA TYR A 386 -6.99 -0.75 2.39
C TYR A 386 -5.82 -1.05 1.44
N GLY A 387 -4.57 -0.96 1.91
CA GLY A 387 -3.37 -1.38 1.17
C GLY A 387 -3.44 -2.84 0.77
N HIS A 388 -3.92 -3.73 1.63
CA HIS A 388 -4.17 -5.13 1.25
C HIS A 388 -5.27 -5.27 0.18
N ARG A 389 -6.32 -4.43 0.23
CA ARG A 389 -7.34 -4.38 -0.84
C ARG A 389 -6.73 -3.99 -2.18
N ILE A 390 -5.75 -3.09 -2.19
CA ILE A 390 -4.99 -2.67 -3.38
C ILE A 390 -4.10 -3.82 -3.87
N GLN A 391 -3.34 -4.45 -2.97
CA GLN A 391 -2.52 -5.61 -3.32
C GLN A 391 -3.34 -6.70 -4.01
N HIS A 392 -4.51 -7.03 -3.47
CA HIS A 392 -5.39 -8.04 -4.06
C HIS A 392 -6.01 -7.57 -5.39
N TYR A 393 -6.23 -6.26 -5.59
CA TYR A 393 -6.80 -5.76 -6.84
C TYR A 393 -5.82 -5.82 -8.02
N PHE A 394 -4.56 -5.46 -7.78
CA PHE A 394 -3.53 -5.36 -8.82
C PHE A 394 -2.55 -6.53 -8.83
N ASP A 395 -2.82 -7.58 -8.03
CA ASP A 395 -1.97 -8.74 -7.84
C ASP A 395 -0.53 -8.38 -7.39
N LEU A 396 -0.41 -7.47 -6.40
CA LEU A 396 0.87 -6.96 -5.86
C LEU A 396 1.38 -7.73 -4.65
N ALA A 397 0.74 -8.84 -4.30
CA ALA A 397 1.20 -9.76 -3.28
C ALA A 397 0.51 -11.12 -3.41
N ASN A 398 1.20 -12.17 -2.98
CA ASN A 398 0.65 -13.51 -2.79
C ASN A 398 0.94 -13.96 -1.36
N SER A 399 0.58 -13.11 -0.39
CA SER A 399 0.83 -13.37 1.02
C SER A 399 0.01 -14.58 1.49
N PRO A 400 0.62 -15.53 2.24
CA PRO A 400 -0.12 -16.64 2.83
C PRO A 400 -1.03 -16.21 3.99
N GLY A 401 -0.89 -14.97 4.49
CA GLY A 401 -1.53 -14.48 5.71
C GLY A 401 -1.10 -15.28 6.96
N GLY A 402 -1.84 -15.10 8.05
CA GLY A 402 -1.63 -15.82 9.31
C GLY A 402 -0.99 -14.97 10.42
N GLU A 403 -0.71 -15.60 11.56
CA GLU A 403 -0.07 -14.95 12.70
C GLU A 403 1.34 -14.48 12.33
N HIS A 404 1.62 -13.21 12.57
CA HIS A 404 2.89 -12.56 12.25
C HIS A 404 3.14 -11.38 13.19
N SER A 405 4.29 -10.72 13.05
CA SER A 405 4.60 -9.53 13.82
C SER A 405 5.56 -8.64 13.05
N ILE A 406 5.29 -7.34 13.09
CA ILE A 406 6.00 -6.29 12.35
C ILE A 406 7.54 -6.33 12.48
N SER A 407 8.06 -6.84 13.59
CA SER A 407 9.50 -6.84 13.91
C SER A 407 10.16 -8.23 13.89
N ALA A 408 9.44 -9.29 13.49
CA ALA A 408 9.99 -10.65 13.46
C ALA A 408 10.64 -11.00 12.12
N ASP A 409 11.49 -12.03 12.15
CA ASP A 409 11.95 -12.74 10.95
C ASP A 409 10.88 -13.77 10.56
N GLN A 410 10.03 -13.42 9.60
CA GLN A 410 8.97 -14.28 9.09
C GLN A 410 9.52 -15.51 8.35
N ILE A 411 10.74 -15.45 7.83
CA ILE A 411 11.37 -16.62 7.20
C ILE A 411 11.71 -17.67 8.26
N ALA A 412 12.18 -17.26 9.44
CA ALA A 412 12.46 -18.19 10.53
C ALA A 412 11.20 -18.89 11.05
N ILE A 413 10.06 -18.21 11.03
CA ILE A 413 8.78 -18.71 11.58
C ILE A 413 8.03 -19.56 10.54
N HIS A 414 7.93 -19.09 9.30
CA HIS A 414 7.06 -19.67 8.27
C HIS A 414 7.81 -20.41 7.15
N GLY A 415 9.14 -20.38 7.17
CA GLY A 415 9.99 -20.88 6.09
C GLY A 415 10.19 -19.85 4.96
N LYS A 416 11.19 -20.09 4.10
CA LYS A 416 11.67 -19.10 3.11
C LYS A 416 10.58 -18.56 2.19
N ASP A 417 9.78 -19.44 1.59
CA ASP A 417 8.77 -19.04 0.62
C ASP A 417 7.64 -18.21 1.24
N ALA A 418 7.00 -18.75 2.29
CA ALA A 418 5.91 -18.08 2.97
C ALA A 418 6.37 -16.81 3.68
N GLY A 419 7.52 -16.86 4.37
CA GLY A 419 8.04 -15.73 5.14
C GLY A 419 8.41 -14.52 4.28
N THR A 420 9.01 -14.73 3.10
CA THR A 420 9.33 -13.62 2.18
C THR A 420 8.08 -12.97 1.58
N ARG A 421 7.07 -13.77 1.21
CA ARG A 421 5.79 -13.26 0.70
C ARG A 421 4.98 -12.56 1.78
N LEU A 422 4.99 -13.08 3.00
CA LEU A 422 4.32 -12.48 4.15
C LEU A 422 4.97 -11.14 4.54
N ALA A 423 6.29 -11.09 4.66
CA ALA A 423 7.00 -9.86 5.00
C ALA A 423 6.75 -8.73 3.98
N TRP A 424 6.74 -9.05 2.69
CA TRP A 424 6.34 -8.11 1.63
C TRP A 424 4.85 -7.73 1.73
N GLY A 425 4.01 -8.74 1.91
CA GLY A 425 2.56 -8.62 2.05
C GLY A 425 2.13 -7.63 3.11
N GLU A 426 2.83 -7.55 4.23
CA GLU A 426 2.53 -6.63 5.33
C GLU A 426 3.37 -5.34 5.30
N GLY A 427 4.63 -5.41 4.84
CA GLY A 427 5.49 -4.23 4.76
C GLY A 427 5.02 -3.19 3.74
N TRP A 428 4.55 -3.61 2.55
CA TRP A 428 4.12 -2.66 1.53
C TRP A 428 2.85 -1.87 1.92
N PRO A 429 1.78 -2.48 2.48
CA PRO A 429 0.61 -1.75 2.95
C PRO A 429 0.91 -0.74 4.05
N THR A 430 1.82 -1.07 4.98
CA THR A 430 2.30 -0.12 6.00
C THR A 430 2.98 1.09 5.35
N PHE A 431 3.87 0.86 4.38
CA PHE A 431 4.50 1.93 3.61
C PHE A 431 3.48 2.78 2.84
N TYR A 432 2.54 2.13 2.16
CA TYR A 432 1.43 2.77 1.43
C TYR A 432 0.61 3.70 2.34
N ALA A 433 0.26 3.24 3.54
CA ALA A 433 -0.52 4.04 4.48
C ALA A 433 0.15 5.39 4.81
N ILE A 434 1.46 5.38 5.03
CA ILE A 434 2.24 6.59 5.31
C ILE A 434 2.36 7.49 4.08
N LEU A 435 2.58 6.92 2.90
CA LEU A 435 2.62 7.71 1.65
C LEU A 435 1.35 8.52 1.43
N VAL A 436 0.19 7.90 1.64
CA VAL A 436 -1.12 8.54 1.44
C VAL A 436 -1.28 9.72 2.39
N THR A 437 -1.00 9.53 3.68
CA THR A 437 -1.19 10.60 4.67
C THR A 437 -0.20 11.75 4.48
N GLN A 438 1.02 11.47 4.02
CA GLN A 438 2.02 12.49 3.69
C GLN A 438 1.66 13.26 2.41
N TYR A 439 1.18 12.58 1.36
CA TYR A 439 0.78 13.22 0.10
C TYR A 439 -0.32 14.27 0.33
N TYR A 440 -1.33 13.91 1.13
CA TYR A 440 -2.41 14.81 1.51
C TYR A 440 -2.13 15.61 2.81
N GLY A 441 -0.88 15.65 3.26
CA GLY A 441 -0.49 16.22 4.55
C GLY A 441 -0.87 17.68 4.76
N THR A 442 -0.93 18.49 3.69
CA THR A 442 -1.37 19.90 3.80
C THR A 442 -2.86 20.04 4.15
N GLU A 443 -3.67 19.07 3.74
CA GLU A 443 -5.11 19.05 3.98
C GLU A 443 -5.46 18.32 5.27
N LEU A 444 -4.67 17.30 5.60
CA LEU A 444 -4.90 16.39 6.71
C LEU A 444 -4.07 16.71 7.96
N GLY A 445 -3.06 17.58 7.87
CA GLY A 445 -1.96 17.71 8.84
C GLY A 445 -2.32 18.15 10.27
N SER A 446 -3.58 18.44 10.56
CA SER A 446 -4.07 18.65 11.92
C SER A 446 -4.80 17.43 12.51
N ILE A 447 -4.98 16.33 11.78
CA ILE A 447 -5.51 15.09 12.34
C ILE A 447 -4.38 14.45 13.17
N PRO A 448 -4.63 13.97 14.40
CA PRO A 448 -3.60 13.32 15.20
C PRO A 448 -3.03 12.07 14.53
N ASN A 449 -1.74 11.79 14.76
CA ASN A 449 -1.07 10.53 14.41
C ASN A 449 -1.04 10.21 12.90
N ILE A 450 -1.01 11.23 12.04
CA ILE A 450 -0.86 11.07 10.60
C ILE A 450 0.05 12.17 10.04
N ASN A 451 0.43 12.06 8.75
CA ASN A 451 1.32 13.03 8.09
C ASN A 451 2.64 13.20 8.88
N ASP A 452 3.16 12.08 9.37
CA ASP A 452 4.45 11.96 10.04
C ASP A 452 5.23 10.78 9.45
N THR A 453 6.37 10.42 10.03
CA THR A 453 7.22 9.30 9.60
C THR A 453 7.00 8.04 10.45
N PHE A 454 5.87 7.94 11.14
CA PHE A 454 5.55 6.87 12.07
C PHE A 454 4.31 6.13 11.60
N TYR A 455 4.37 4.80 11.67
CA TYR A 455 3.16 3.99 11.69
C TYR A 455 2.58 4.00 13.10
N ASN A 456 1.42 4.62 13.25
CA ASN A 456 0.73 4.79 14.51
C ASN A 456 -0.41 3.78 14.68
N SER A 457 -0.47 3.16 15.84
CA SER A 457 -1.49 2.17 16.17
C SER A 457 -1.80 2.22 17.68
N TYR A 458 -2.69 1.33 18.13
CA TYR A 458 -3.08 1.22 19.52
C TYR A 458 -2.83 -0.20 20.04
N SER A 459 -2.74 -0.33 21.36
CA SER A 459 -2.60 -1.60 22.05
C SER A 459 -3.17 -1.49 23.46
N TYR A 460 -3.25 -2.64 24.14
CA TYR A 460 -3.65 -2.72 25.54
C TYR A 460 -2.51 -3.27 26.36
N SER A 461 -2.25 -2.64 27.51
CA SER A 461 -1.31 -3.18 28.48
C SER A 461 -1.83 -4.51 29.03
N THR A 462 -0.98 -5.24 29.74
CA THR A 462 -1.41 -6.43 30.49
C THR A 462 -2.48 -6.11 31.54
N SER A 463 -2.62 -4.85 31.96
CA SER A 463 -3.68 -4.36 32.85
C SER A 463 -4.95 -3.90 32.10
N GLY A 464 -5.03 -4.11 30.78
CA GLY A 464 -6.16 -3.69 29.94
C GLY A 464 -6.20 -2.18 29.67
N THR A 465 -5.12 -1.46 29.93
CA THR A 465 -5.04 -0.01 29.70
C THR A 465 -4.73 0.26 28.25
N TYR A 466 -5.60 1.00 27.58
CA TYR A 466 -5.42 1.47 26.21
C TYR A 466 -4.23 2.43 26.11
N TYR A 467 -3.36 2.23 25.12
CA TYR A 467 -2.27 3.15 24.80
C TYR A 467 -1.96 3.17 23.30
N THR A 468 -1.49 4.31 22.81
CA THR A 468 -0.94 4.46 21.46
C THR A 468 0.49 3.96 21.43
N TRP A 469 0.85 3.22 20.39
CA TRP A 469 2.23 2.88 20.07
C TRP A 469 2.55 3.30 18.64
N SER A 470 3.82 3.62 18.40
CA SER A 470 4.27 4.14 17.12
C SER A 470 5.58 3.47 16.74
N THR A 471 5.78 3.22 15.45
CA THR A 471 7.06 2.78 14.91
C THR A 471 7.50 3.69 13.79
N SER A 472 8.71 4.24 13.93
CA SER A 472 9.31 5.10 12.90
C SER A 472 9.75 4.26 11.70
N LEU A 473 9.44 4.76 10.49
CA LEU A 473 9.89 4.22 9.21
C LEU A 473 11.37 4.56 8.94
N GLU A 474 11.87 5.67 9.49
CA GLU A 474 13.29 6.11 9.43
C GLU A 474 14.24 5.25 10.28
N THR A 475 13.69 4.60 11.32
CA THR A 475 14.52 3.87 12.27
C THR A 475 14.94 2.54 11.67
N SER A 476 16.25 2.38 11.46
CA SER A 476 16.84 1.16 10.94
C SER A 476 16.44 -0.08 11.73
N TRP A 477 15.99 -1.09 11.00
CA TRP A 477 15.74 -2.43 11.52
C TRP A 477 16.43 -3.44 10.62
N SER A 478 17.44 -4.14 11.14
CA SER A 478 18.36 -4.94 10.33
C SER A 478 18.05 -6.44 10.41
N LEU A 479 16.85 -6.85 10.00
CA LEU A 479 16.46 -8.27 9.90
C LEU A 479 16.30 -8.77 8.45
N GLY A 480 16.55 -7.91 7.45
CA GLY A 480 16.52 -8.28 6.04
C GLY A 480 15.10 -8.45 5.48
N GLU A 481 15.01 -9.07 4.31
CA GLU A 481 13.76 -9.23 3.55
C GLU A 481 12.68 -10.11 4.20
N GLY A 482 13.04 -10.85 5.26
CA GLY A 482 12.08 -11.62 6.05
C GLY A 482 11.32 -10.79 7.08
N CYS A 483 11.57 -9.49 7.19
CA CYS A 483 10.96 -8.64 8.21
C CYS A 483 10.17 -7.49 7.58
N GLU A 484 8.92 -7.36 7.99
CA GLU A 484 7.97 -6.34 7.52
C GLU A 484 8.52 -4.93 7.74
N ARG A 485 9.08 -4.69 8.93
CA ARG A 485 9.72 -3.43 9.29
C ARG A 485 10.96 -3.10 8.48
N SER A 486 11.79 -4.09 8.19
CA SER A 486 12.94 -3.86 7.31
C SER A 486 12.48 -3.49 5.89
N ILE A 487 11.35 -4.06 5.42
CA ILE A 487 10.78 -3.74 4.11
C ILE A 487 10.21 -2.33 4.06
N PHE A 488 9.29 -1.95 4.96
CA PHE A 488 8.72 -0.60 4.88
C PHE A 488 9.75 0.50 5.11
N ALA A 489 10.78 0.23 5.93
CA ALA A 489 11.85 1.21 6.16
C ALA A 489 12.73 1.38 4.91
N ALA A 490 13.10 0.27 4.25
CA ALA A 490 13.82 0.35 2.97
C ALA A 490 13.00 1.00 1.87
N LEU A 491 11.68 0.74 1.81
CA LEU A 491 10.77 1.40 0.86
C LEU A 491 10.67 2.91 1.15
N TYR A 492 10.64 3.29 2.42
CA TYR A 492 10.59 4.69 2.84
C TYR A 492 11.85 5.44 2.39
N ASP A 493 13.05 4.92 2.70
CA ASP A 493 14.34 5.49 2.27
C ASP A 493 14.51 5.53 0.73
N PHE A 494 13.79 4.70 -0.02
CA PHE A 494 13.78 4.80 -1.49
C PHE A 494 12.92 5.98 -1.96
N TYR A 495 11.86 6.27 -1.23
CA TYR A 495 10.82 7.22 -1.57
C TYR A 495 11.17 8.64 -1.18
N ASP A 496 11.58 8.85 0.07
CA ASP A 496 11.55 10.14 0.74
C ASP A 496 12.71 11.06 0.30
N ASN A 497 12.84 12.23 0.91
CA ASN A 497 13.84 13.20 0.48
C ASN A 497 15.10 13.07 1.33
N TYR A 498 16.26 13.06 0.66
CA TYR A 498 17.56 13.19 1.30
C TYR A 498 17.55 14.15 2.50
N SER A 499 17.76 13.60 3.69
CA SER A 499 18.01 14.37 4.89
C SER A 499 19.50 14.35 5.27
N SER A 500 20.06 15.52 5.59
CA SER A 500 21.42 15.59 6.11
C SER A 500 21.64 14.85 7.44
N SER A 501 20.56 14.44 8.13
CA SER A 501 20.62 13.58 9.32
C SER A 501 20.86 12.10 8.99
N GLU A 502 20.63 11.67 7.75
CA GLU A 502 20.72 10.27 7.29
C GLU A 502 21.70 10.16 6.14
N SER A 503 22.99 10.13 6.46
CA SER A 503 24.05 10.12 5.44
C SER A 503 24.06 8.90 4.52
N TYR A 504 23.30 7.84 4.85
CA TYR A 504 23.17 6.62 4.05
C TYR A 504 22.04 6.71 3.03
N ASP A 505 20.93 7.39 3.36
CA ASP A 505 19.87 7.65 2.41
C ASP A 505 20.30 8.80 1.51
N ASN A 506 20.27 8.59 0.21
CA ASN A 506 20.60 9.57 -0.82
C ASN A 506 19.76 9.33 -2.10
N LEU A 507 18.65 8.61 -1.97
CA LEU A 507 17.67 8.37 -3.03
C LEU A 507 16.42 9.20 -2.74
N SER A 508 15.59 9.38 -3.76
CA SER A 508 14.31 10.08 -3.65
C SER A 508 13.53 9.86 -4.93
N PHE A 509 12.80 8.74 -4.99
CA PHE A 509 12.01 8.38 -6.17
C PHE A 509 10.67 9.13 -6.21
N GLY A 510 10.12 9.52 -5.05
CA GLY A 510 8.80 10.13 -4.96
C GLY A 510 7.66 9.18 -5.34
N HIS A 511 6.42 9.69 -5.26
CA HIS A 511 5.20 8.88 -5.35
C HIS A 511 5.04 8.12 -6.67
N GLN A 512 5.12 8.80 -7.82
CA GLN A 512 4.84 8.20 -9.13
C GLN A 512 5.79 7.06 -9.45
N VAL A 513 7.10 7.24 -9.25
CA VAL A 513 8.10 6.20 -9.58
C VAL A 513 7.92 4.97 -8.69
N MET A 514 7.63 5.17 -7.39
CA MET A 514 7.38 4.06 -6.48
C MET A 514 6.09 3.31 -6.84
N TRP A 515 5.05 4.02 -7.26
CA TRP A 515 3.81 3.44 -7.75
C TRP A 515 4.01 2.66 -9.05
N ASP A 516 4.63 3.27 -10.06
CA ASP A 516 4.88 2.61 -11.35
C ASP A 516 5.72 1.35 -11.16
N ALA A 517 6.75 1.41 -10.32
CA ALA A 517 7.61 0.26 -10.03
C ALA A 517 6.85 -0.91 -9.40
N VAL A 518 5.90 -0.67 -8.50
CA VAL A 518 5.10 -1.76 -7.89
C VAL A 518 4.08 -2.32 -8.88
N ILE A 519 3.40 -1.48 -9.67
CA ILE A 519 2.43 -1.93 -10.67
C ILE A 519 3.10 -2.71 -11.80
N GLU A 520 4.24 -2.24 -12.31
CA GLU A 520 4.97 -2.90 -13.39
C GLU A 520 5.59 -4.23 -12.97
N SER A 521 6.00 -4.35 -11.70
CA SER A 521 6.65 -5.56 -11.20
C SER A 521 5.68 -6.65 -10.74
N GLN A 522 4.45 -6.28 -10.35
CA GLN A 522 3.47 -7.19 -9.70
C GLN A 522 4.14 -8.14 -8.69
N PRO A 523 4.86 -7.59 -7.70
CA PRO A 523 5.79 -8.36 -6.91
C PRO A 523 5.05 -9.24 -5.91
N GLU A 524 5.45 -10.48 -5.76
CA GLU A 524 5.07 -11.30 -4.60
C GLU A 524 6.05 -11.13 -3.43
N ARG A 525 7.25 -10.60 -3.70
CA ARG A 525 8.36 -10.47 -2.75
C ARG A 525 9.11 -9.16 -2.96
N PHE A 526 9.78 -8.69 -1.91
CA PHE A 526 10.59 -7.46 -1.96
C PHE A 526 11.66 -7.47 -3.06
N ASN A 527 12.36 -8.59 -3.31
CA ASN A 527 13.40 -8.63 -4.33
C ASN A 527 12.86 -8.34 -5.75
N GLU A 528 11.64 -8.74 -6.06
CA GLU A 528 11.02 -8.56 -7.38
C GLU A 528 10.71 -7.07 -7.64
N PHE A 529 10.18 -6.39 -6.61
CA PHE A 529 10.01 -4.93 -6.61
C PHE A 529 11.37 -4.22 -6.76
N PHE A 530 12.32 -4.56 -5.89
CA PHE A 530 13.65 -3.94 -5.87
C PHE A 530 14.34 -4.05 -7.24
N TRP A 531 14.26 -5.22 -7.90
CA TRP A 531 14.88 -5.41 -9.21
C TRP A 531 14.30 -4.52 -10.29
N THR A 532 12.99 -4.31 -10.27
CA THR A 532 12.33 -3.43 -11.22
C THR A 532 12.77 -1.99 -10.98
N LEU A 533 12.75 -1.54 -9.73
CA LEU A 533 13.24 -0.21 -9.35
C LEU A 533 14.72 0.01 -9.76
N PHE A 534 15.59 -0.94 -9.44
CA PHE A 534 17.03 -0.88 -9.73
C PHE A 534 17.37 -0.98 -11.22
N SER A 535 16.65 -1.78 -12.00
CA SER A 535 17.00 -2.03 -13.41
C SER A 535 16.32 -1.06 -14.38
N VAL A 536 15.12 -0.57 -14.05
CA VAL A 536 14.32 0.29 -14.92
C VAL A 536 14.47 1.77 -14.52
N TYR A 537 14.32 2.08 -13.24
CA TYR A 537 14.21 3.46 -12.76
C TYR A 537 15.54 4.06 -12.30
N TYR A 538 16.48 3.24 -11.82
CA TYR A 538 17.78 3.72 -11.36
C TYR A 538 18.93 2.76 -11.73
N PRO A 539 19.28 2.64 -13.02
CA PRO A 539 20.35 1.76 -13.48
C PRO A 539 21.76 2.25 -13.11
N TYR A 540 21.88 3.32 -12.32
CA TYR A 540 23.18 3.84 -11.87
C TYR A 540 23.81 2.88 -10.85
N ARG A 541 25.12 2.72 -10.97
CA ARG A 541 25.95 1.81 -10.14
C ARG A 541 26.81 2.62 -9.18
N ASP A 542 26.21 3.58 -8.49
CA ASP A 542 26.90 4.50 -7.58
C ASP A 542 26.98 3.98 -6.13
N GLY A 543 26.22 2.94 -5.80
CA GLY A 543 26.23 2.25 -4.50
C GLY A 543 25.10 2.67 -3.55
N LYS A 544 24.27 3.65 -3.92
CA LYS A 544 23.27 4.23 -3.00
C LYS A 544 22.22 3.25 -2.51
N PHE A 545 21.69 2.40 -3.40
CA PHE A 545 20.80 1.30 -2.97
C PHE A 545 21.47 0.41 -1.93
N GLY A 546 22.76 0.15 -2.11
CA GLY A 546 23.49 -0.69 -1.19
C GLY A 546 23.73 -0.05 0.17
N ASP A 547 23.80 1.28 0.24
CA ASP A 547 23.89 2.00 1.53
C ASP A 547 22.59 1.84 2.34
N ILE A 548 21.43 2.01 1.68
CA ILE A 548 20.10 1.81 2.28
C ILE A 548 19.87 0.33 2.63
N LEU A 549 20.08 -0.59 1.69
CA LEU A 549 19.84 -2.02 1.92
C LEU A 549 20.77 -2.61 2.99
N ASN A 550 22.00 -2.10 3.13
CA ASN A 550 22.92 -2.50 4.20
C ASN A 550 22.36 -2.12 5.57
N LYS A 551 21.82 -0.91 5.70
CA LYS A 551 21.20 -0.41 6.93
C LYS A 551 20.06 -1.28 7.44
N HIS A 552 19.29 -1.86 6.52
CA HIS A 552 18.14 -2.74 6.82
C HIS A 552 18.44 -4.24 6.74
N GLY A 553 19.73 -4.62 6.65
CA GLY A 553 20.16 -6.03 6.66
C GLY A 553 19.87 -6.81 5.36
N MET A 554 19.52 -6.11 4.28
CA MET A 554 19.19 -6.69 2.97
C MET A 554 20.37 -6.74 2.00
N ALA A 555 21.52 -6.17 2.35
CA ALA A 555 22.74 -6.22 1.54
C ALA A 555 23.96 -6.67 2.35
N PRO A 556 25.05 -7.11 1.67
CA PRO A 556 26.33 -7.35 2.32
C PRO A 556 26.86 -6.11 3.01
N THR A 557 27.49 -6.31 4.16
CA THR A 557 28.05 -5.24 5.00
C THR A 557 29.56 -5.38 5.13
N ASN A 558 30.25 -4.38 5.70
CA ASN A 558 31.70 -4.39 5.90
C ASN A 558 32.50 -4.68 4.61
N PHE A 559 31.98 -4.28 3.45
CA PHE A 559 32.64 -4.51 2.17
C PHE A 559 33.89 -3.63 2.07
N THR A 560 35.04 -4.26 1.90
CA THR A 560 36.37 -3.62 1.98
C THR A 560 37.33 -4.25 0.98
N VAL A 561 38.39 -3.51 0.65
CA VAL A 561 39.47 -3.93 -0.24
C VAL A 561 40.83 -3.69 0.44
N SER A 562 41.77 -4.62 0.25
CA SER A 562 43.13 -4.52 0.78
C SER A 562 43.84 -3.26 0.30
N SER A 563 44.65 -2.63 1.15
CA SER A 563 45.41 -1.41 0.80
C SER A 563 46.70 -1.65 0.01
N ASN A 564 47.26 -2.87 0.04
CA ASN A 564 48.55 -3.21 -0.56
C ASN A 564 48.42 -3.74 -2.01
N VAL A 565 47.61 -3.09 -2.83
CA VAL A 565 47.38 -3.48 -4.24
C VAL A 565 48.56 -3.05 -5.10
N THR A 566 49.18 -3.98 -5.81
CA THR A 566 50.28 -3.70 -6.77
C THR A 566 50.05 -4.48 -8.07
N GLU A 567 50.91 -4.29 -9.08
CA GLU A 567 50.83 -5.08 -10.33
C GLU A 567 50.90 -6.60 -10.09
N VAL A 568 51.68 -7.02 -9.09
CA VAL A 568 51.94 -8.43 -8.77
C VAL A 568 51.20 -8.91 -7.52
N ASN A 569 50.51 -8.02 -6.82
CA ASN A 569 49.67 -8.32 -5.67
C ASN A 569 48.23 -7.87 -5.98
N PRO A 570 47.39 -8.77 -6.55
CA PRO A 570 45.99 -8.49 -6.80
C PRO A 570 45.24 -8.07 -5.54
N PRO A 571 44.18 -7.24 -5.66
CA PRO A 571 43.37 -6.82 -4.53
C PRO A 571 42.64 -8.00 -3.88
N VAL A 572 42.57 -7.95 -2.54
CA VAL A 572 41.76 -8.85 -1.71
C VAL A 572 40.53 -8.10 -1.23
N PHE A 573 39.35 -8.66 -1.52
CA PHE A 573 38.06 -8.14 -1.10
C PHE A 573 37.50 -8.98 0.06
N THR A 574 36.92 -8.31 1.05
CA THR A 574 36.28 -8.95 2.21
C THR A 574 34.95 -8.28 2.54
N TRP A 575 33.96 -9.06 2.99
CA TRP A 575 32.65 -8.55 3.39
C TRP A 575 32.01 -9.47 4.45
N THR A 576 30.88 -9.04 5.00
CA THR A 576 29.94 -9.86 5.75
C THR A 576 28.75 -10.17 4.85
N ALA A 577 28.29 -11.42 4.85
CA ALA A 577 27.31 -11.91 3.88
C ALA A 577 26.04 -11.05 3.82
N GLY A 578 25.47 -10.64 4.96
CA GLY A 578 24.17 -9.99 5.02
C GLY A 578 23.00 -10.94 4.75
N GLY A 579 21.80 -10.38 4.60
CA GLY A 579 20.56 -11.12 4.44
C GLY A 579 19.84 -11.36 5.77
N THR A 580 18.73 -12.07 5.70
CA THR A 580 17.96 -12.42 6.89
C THR A 580 18.73 -13.39 7.79
N PRO A 581 18.75 -13.23 9.13
CA PRO A 581 19.60 -14.04 10.02
C PRO A 581 19.44 -15.55 9.88
N SER A 582 18.23 -16.02 9.60
CA SER A 582 17.96 -17.45 9.35
C SER A 582 18.44 -17.95 7.99
N HIS A 583 18.64 -17.06 7.00
CA HIS A 583 18.95 -17.36 5.61
C HIS A 583 19.91 -16.32 5.00
N ASN A 584 21.13 -16.26 5.54
CA ASN A 584 22.18 -15.36 5.04
C ASN A 584 22.48 -15.58 3.54
N PHE A 585 22.99 -14.56 2.85
CA PHE A 585 23.43 -14.72 1.47
C PHE A 585 24.57 -15.74 1.37
N ASN A 586 24.46 -16.65 0.41
CA ASN A 586 25.39 -17.77 0.23
C ASN A 586 26.01 -17.79 -1.18
N ARG A 587 25.69 -16.79 -2.00
CA ARG A 587 26.30 -16.54 -3.29
C ARG A 587 26.52 -15.05 -3.48
N PHE A 588 27.60 -14.73 -4.19
CA PHE A 588 28.00 -13.37 -4.46
C PHE A 588 28.54 -13.22 -5.88
N GLN A 589 28.50 -12.00 -6.40
CA GLN A 589 29.16 -11.59 -7.63
C GLN A 589 29.90 -10.29 -7.36
N LEU A 590 31.23 -10.32 -7.42
CA LEU A 590 32.05 -9.13 -7.37
C LEU A 590 32.10 -8.52 -8.77
N ALA A 591 31.75 -7.24 -8.92
CA ALA A 591 31.88 -6.52 -10.18
C ALA A 591 32.77 -5.28 -10.00
N ILE A 592 33.73 -5.11 -10.92
CA ILE A 592 34.69 -4.00 -10.91
C ILE A 592 34.47 -3.11 -12.13
N TYR A 593 34.44 -1.80 -11.90
CA TYR A 593 34.16 -0.77 -12.90
C TYR A 593 35.24 0.32 -12.90
N ASN A 594 35.39 1.02 -14.03
CA ASN A 594 36.10 2.30 -14.08
C ASN A 594 35.22 3.49 -13.64
N ASP A 595 35.80 4.68 -13.67
CA ASP A 595 35.13 5.96 -13.40
C ASP A 595 33.96 6.28 -14.35
N SER A 596 33.86 5.60 -15.48
CA SER A 596 32.75 5.72 -16.44
C SER A 596 31.75 4.56 -16.35
N TYR A 597 31.82 3.74 -15.29
CA TYR A 597 30.98 2.56 -15.07
C TYR A 597 31.06 1.48 -16.17
N THR A 598 32.15 1.49 -16.94
CA THR A 598 32.46 0.40 -17.86
C THR A 598 32.98 -0.79 -17.04
N TYR A 599 32.36 -1.93 -17.28
CA TYR A 599 32.64 -3.17 -16.59
C TYR A 599 33.97 -3.81 -17.02
N PHE A 600 34.80 -4.25 -16.07
CA PHE A 600 36.06 -4.94 -16.35
C PHE A 600 35.97 -6.45 -16.12
N VAL A 601 35.58 -6.84 -14.91
CA VAL A 601 35.60 -8.24 -14.45
C VAL A 601 34.37 -8.46 -13.57
N SER A 602 33.78 -9.66 -13.66
CA SER A 602 33.05 -10.23 -12.53
C SER A 602 33.41 -11.67 -12.27
N SER A 603 33.32 -12.00 -11.00
CA SER A 603 33.63 -13.32 -10.48
C SER A 603 32.46 -13.77 -9.61
N TYR A 604 31.98 -14.99 -9.84
CA TYR A 604 30.91 -15.63 -9.06
C TYR A 604 31.51 -16.39 -7.88
N LEU A 605 31.01 -16.14 -6.68
CA LEU A 605 31.68 -16.46 -5.42
C LEU A 605 30.70 -17.13 -4.44
N THR A 606 31.24 -17.99 -3.57
CA THR A 606 30.49 -18.68 -2.51
C THR A 606 30.99 -18.33 -1.11
N SER A 607 32.03 -17.50 -1.00
CA SER A 607 32.71 -17.19 0.25
C SER A 607 32.83 -15.68 0.43
N PRO A 608 32.76 -15.17 1.68
CA PRO A 608 32.72 -13.74 1.98
C PRO A 608 34.10 -13.04 1.86
N ASN A 609 35.00 -13.63 1.09
CA ASN A 609 36.32 -13.11 0.80
C ASN A 609 36.75 -13.58 -0.59
N TYR A 610 37.48 -12.73 -1.31
CA TYR A 610 37.98 -13.07 -2.62
C TYR A 610 39.22 -12.27 -2.99
N THR A 611 40.26 -12.97 -3.41
CA THR A 611 41.43 -12.38 -4.06
C THR A 611 41.28 -12.57 -5.56
N LEU A 612 41.38 -11.49 -6.33
CA LEU A 612 41.40 -11.62 -7.79
C LEU A 612 42.52 -12.56 -8.21
N THR A 613 42.26 -13.41 -9.19
CA THR A 613 43.34 -14.15 -9.84
C THR A 613 44.25 -13.17 -10.58
N GLN A 614 45.51 -13.54 -10.76
CA GLN A 614 46.43 -12.69 -11.52
C GLN A 614 45.89 -12.42 -12.93
N SER A 615 45.23 -13.39 -13.58
CA SER A 615 44.64 -13.20 -14.91
C SER A 615 43.50 -12.18 -14.95
N GLU A 616 42.64 -12.16 -13.94
CA GLU A 616 41.58 -11.14 -13.82
C GLU A 616 42.19 -9.77 -13.53
N TRP A 617 43.24 -9.75 -12.72
CA TRP A 617 43.95 -8.51 -12.41
C TRP A 617 44.68 -7.94 -13.63
N ASP A 618 45.36 -8.79 -14.39
CA ASP A 618 46.00 -8.43 -15.66
C ASP A 618 44.98 -7.84 -16.64
N THR A 619 43.76 -8.37 -16.68
CA THR A 619 42.67 -7.80 -17.52
C THR A 619 42.33 -6.35 -17.11
N ILE A 620 42.31 -6.06 -15.80
CA ILE A 620 42.07 -4.70 -15.28
C ILE A 620 43.29 -3.81 -15.52
N LEU A 621 44.50 -4.33 -15.36
CA LEU A 621 45.76 -3.62 -15.60
C LEU A 621 45.92 -3.23 -17.07
N ASP A 622 45.63 -4.15 -17.99
CA ASP A 622 45.70 -3.97 -19.45
C ASP A 622 44.53 -3.16 -20.02
N SER A 623 43.51 -2.87 -19.22
CA SER A 623 42.38 -2.04 -19.67
C SER A 623 42.78 -0.59 -19.93
N ASN A 624 41.98 0.10 -20.76
CA ASN A 624 42.16 1.51 -21.13
C ASN A 624 42.04 2.51 -19.96
N ALA A 625 41.77 2.07 -18.73
CA ALA A 625 41.82 2.95 -17.57
C ALA A 625 43.26 3.42 -17.31
N SER A 626 43.44 4.74 -17.14
CA SER A 626 44.75 5.33 -16.87
C SER A 626 45.35 4.76 -15.58
N PRO A 627 46.66 4.45 -15.55
CA PRO A 627 47.34 4.12 -14.30
C PRO A 627 47.13 5.25 -13.27
N GLY A 628 46.85 4.89 -12.01
CA GLY A 628 46.50 5.85 -10.96
C GLY A 628 45.03 6.29 -10.96
N SER A 629 44.19 5.82 -11.88
CA SER A 629 42.74 6.10 -11.85
C SER A 629 42.06 5.41 -10.68
N THR A 630 40.90 5.94 -10.29
CA THR A 630 40.03 5.27 -9.34
C THR A 630 39.32 4.09 -10.05
N LEU A 631 39.13 3.01 -9.30
CA LEU A 631 38.32 1.86 -9.65
C LEU A 631 37.24 1.71 -8.61
N TYR A 632 36.08 1.23 -9.04
CA TYR A 632 34.94 1.00 -8.18
C TYR A 632 34.60 -0.48 -8.13
N ALA A 633 34.28 -0.99 -6.94
CA ALA A 633 33.79 -2.35 -6.76
C ALA A 633 32.41 -2.32 -6.11
N ILE A 634 31.54 -3.21 -6.59
CA ILE A 634 30.20 -3.49 -6.04
C ILE A 634 30.05 -4.99 -5.91
N LEU A 635 29.41 -5.42 -4.84
CA LEU A 635 29.07 -6.81 -4.61
C LEU A 635 27.56 -6.99 -4.80
N TYR A 636 27.17 -7.97 -5.61
CA TYR A 636 25.80 -8.46 -5.67
C TYR A 636 25.70 -9.73 -4.83
N ALA A 637 24.65 -9.89 -4.04
CA ALA A 637 24.49 -11.05 -3.14
C ALA A 637 23.08 -11.62 -3.19
N TRP A 638 22.97 -12.95 -3.08
CA TRP A 638 21.70 -13.65 -3.08
C TRP A 638 21.77 -14.92 -2.23
N ASN A 639 20.60 -15.40 -1.81
CA ASN A 639 20.44 -16.70 -1.18
C ASN A 639 19.83 -17.69 -2.18
N THR A 640 20.44 -18.86 -2.35
CA THR A 640 20.01 -19.87 -3.34
C THR A 640 18.99 -20.88 -2.83
N GLU A 641 18.60 -20.82 -1.56
CA GLU A 641 17.53 -21.68 -1.05
C GLU A 641 16.23 -21.30 -1.73
N SER A 642 15.30 -22.23 -1.87
CA SER A 642 14.06 -21.99 -2.63
C SER A 642 13.03 -21.24 -1.79
N PRO A 643 12.42 -20.16 -2.31
CA PRO A 643 12.73 -19.47 -3.55
C PRO A 643 14.02 -18.63 -3.43
N GLN A 644 14.78 -18.58 -4.53
CA GLN A 644 15.98 -17.74 -4.59
C GLN A 644 15.57 -16.28 -4.44
N THR A 645 16.23 -15.55 -3.54
CA THR A 645 15.99 -14.13 -3.32
C THR A 645 17.26 -13.29 -3.41
N GLY A 646 17.09 -12.02 -3.75
CA GLY A 646 18.14 -11.14 -4.28
C GLY A 646 18.10 -11.11 -5.82
N PHE A 647 19.15 -10.65 -6.50
CA PHE A 647 20.42 -10.15 -6.00
C PHE A 647 20.30 -8.72 -5.44
N TYR A 648 20.80 -8.50 -4.24
CA TYR A 648 20.90 -7.18 -3.62
C TYR A 648 22.31 -6.62 -3.77
N THR A 649 22.43 -5.30 -3.94
CA THR A 649 23.73 -4.64 -4.11
C THR A 649 24.29 -4.18 -2.78
N SER A 650 25.61 -4.31 -2.56
CA SER A 650 26.32 -3.66 -1.46
C SER A 650 26.53 -2.16 -1.72
N SER A 651 26.88 -1.42 -0.66
CA SER A 651 27.59 -0.14 -0.79
C SER A 651 28.77 -0.27 -1.76
N ARG A 652 29.13 0.82 -2.43
CA ARG A 652 30.27 0.85 -3.34
C ARG A 652 31.55 1.18 -2.58
N ILE A 653 32.64 0.51 -2.92
CA ILE A 653 33.99 0.90 -2.48
C ILE A 653 34.83 1.36 -3.65
N SER A 654 35.88 2.13 -3.34
CA SER A 654 36.85 2.59 -4.33
C SER A 654 38.28 2.21 -3.94
N PHE A 655 39.12 2.01 -4.95
CA PHE A 655 40.55 1.76 -4.80
C PHE A 655 41.31 2.27 -6.03
N ILE A 656 42.62 2.42 -5.93
CA ILE A 656 43.44 3.00 -7.00
C ILE A 656 44.03 1.89 -7.88
N LYS A 657 43.90 2.04 -9.20
CA LYS A 657 44.64 1.23 -10.18
C LYS A 657 46.13 1.52 -10.00
N PRO A 658 46.98 0.54 -9.63
CA PRO A 658 48.39 0.81 -9.44
C PRO A 658 49.01 1.32 -10.73
N THR A 659 50.06 2.13 -10.59
CA THR A 659 50.83 2.56 -11.76
C THR A 659 51.51 1.35 -12.35
N HIS A 660 51.03 0.87 -13.51
CA HIS A 660 51.66 -0.21 -14.25
C HIS A 660 52.98 0.29 -14.84
N SER A 661 54.04 0.18 -14.04
CA SER A 661 55.41 0.29 -14.46
C SER A 661 55.73 -0.88 -15.39
N PHE A 662 55.50 -0.68 -16.69
CA PHE A 662 56.20 -1.46 -17.71
C PHE A 662 57.70 -1.22 -17.52
N THR A 663 58.30 -2.01 -16.62
CA THR A 663 59.74 -2.06 -16.47
C THR A 663 60.22 -2.74 -17.73
N HIS A 664 60.62 -1.94 -18.72
CA HIS A 664 61.28 -2.44 -19.92
C HIS A 664 62.54 -3.17 -19.44
N HIS A 665 62.48 -4.50 -19.36
CA HIS A 665 63.66 -5.31 -19.22
C HIS A 665 64.44 -5.22 -20.53
N TYR A 666 65.38 -4.28 -20.58
CA TYR A 666 66.44 -4.29 -21.58
C TYR A 666 67.32 -5.52 -21.32
N VAL A 667 67.00 -6.65 -21.94
CA VAL A 667 67.87 -7.82 -21.93
C VAL A 667 68.97 -7.59 -22.95
N LYS A 668 70.17 -7.26 -22.46
CA LYS A 668 71.39 -7.26 -23.26
C LYS A 668 71.86 -8.71 -23.47
N GLN A 669 71.32 -9.39 -24.50
CA GLN A 669 72.02 -10.27 -25.46
C GLN A 669 71.06 -11.20 -26.24
N SER A 670 71.06 -10.97 -27.57
CA SER A 670 70.83 -11.86 -28.73
C SER A 670 69.51 -12.57 -29.03
N THR A 671 68.41 -12.42 -28.28
CA THR A 671 67.06 -12.72 -28.84
C THR A 671 65.98 -11.98 -28.07
N THR A 672 65.48 -10.89 -28.62
CA THR A 672 64.44 -10.06 -28.01
C THR A 672 63.10 -10.30 -28.71
N LYS A 673 62.09 -10.72 -27.94
CA LYS A 673 60.68 -10.41 -28.23
C LYS A 673 60.39 -9.08 -27.55
N HIS A 674 60.02 -8.06 -28.30
CA HIS A 674 59.67 -6.73 -27.75
C HIS A 674 58.23 -6.40 -28.14
N ARG A 675 57.44 -5.87 -27.20
CA ARG A 675 56.22 -5.10 -27.53
C ARG A 675 56.59 -3.63 -27.39
N ALA A 676 56.69 -2.90 -28.49
CA ALA A 676 56.88 -1.45 -28.47
C ALA A 676 55.55 -0.77 -28.76
N TYR A 677 55.25 0.31 -28.03
CA TYR A 677 54.12 1.18 -28.32
C TYR A 677 54.47 2.12 -29.48
N CYS A 678 53.60 2.17 -30.48
CA CYS A 678 53.53 3.28 -31.41
C CYS A 678 52.53 4.32 -30.87
N ILE A 679 52.76 5.61 -31.13
CA ILE A 679 51.86 6.73 -30.75
C ILE A 679 50.45 6.55 -31.35
N CYS A 680 50.28 5.67 -32.34
CA CYS A 680 48.98 5.34 -32.94
C CYS A 680 48.12 4.35 -32.13
N GLY A 681 48.61 3.78 -31.02
CA GLY A 681 47.78 3.00 -30.08
C GLY A 681 47.56 1.52 -30.42
N ASP A 682 48.10 1.00 -31.52
CA ASP A 682 47.98 -0.42 -31.89
C ASP A 682 49.17 -1.27 -31.43
N TYR A 683 48.89 -2.52 -31.03
CA TYR A 683 49.87 -3.51 -30.59
C TYR A 683 50.65 -4.09 -31.78
N ILE A 684 51.97 -3.97 -31.78
CA ILE A 684 52.82 -4.73 -32.70
C ILE A 684 53.23 -6.05 -32.02
N LEU A 685 52.55 -7.13 -32.39
CA LEU A 685 52.93 -8.50 -32.07
C LEU A 685 53.52 -9.12 -33.32
N GLU A 686 54.85 -9.09 -33.51
CA GLU A 686 55.63 -10.15 -34.19
C GLU A 686 57.12 -9.82 -34.37
N ASN A 687 57.92 -10.87 -34.59
CA ASN A 687 59.37 -10.83 -34.80
C ASN A 687 59.73 -10.04 -36.06
N HIS A 688 60.19 -8.79 -35.91
CA HIS A 688 60.73 -8.02 -37.04
C HIS A 688 62.26 -8.02 -37.03
N ASN A 689 62.86 -8.16 -38.21
CA ASN A 689 64.28 -7.86 -38.44
C ASN A 689 64.44 -6.34 -38.49
N TRP A 690 65.14 -5.78 -37.51
CA TRP A 690 65.33 -4.34 -37.39
C TRP A 690 66.39 -3.82 -38.36
N ILE A 691 66.09 -2.75 -39.12
CA ILE A 691 67.09 -1.95 -39.84
C ILE A 691 67.33 -0.69 -38.99
N MET A 692 68.50 -0.62 -38.35
CA MET A 692 68.91 0.54 -37.57
C MET A 692 69.62 1.53 -38.50
N ILE A 693 69.12 2.77 -38.60
CA ILE A 693 69.75 3.82 -39.42
C ILE A 693 70.47 4.79 -38.48
N PRO A 694 71.77 5.08 -38.70
CA PRO A 694 72.49 6.12 -37.95
C PRO A 694 71.80 7.48 -38.13
N TYR A 695 71.56 8.15 -37.02
CA TYR A 695 71.09 9.53 -36.97
C TYR A 695 72.19 10.40 -36.36
N ASP A 696 72.56 11.46 -37.07
CA ASP A 696 73.50 12.48 -36.60
C ASP A 696 72.99 13.84 -37.10
N ASP A 697 72.55 14.71 -36.18
CA ASP A 697 72.13 16.09 -36.48
C ASP A 697 73.19 17.14 -36.13
N GLY A 698 74.42 16.70 -35.88
CA GLY A 698 75.54 17.54 -35.47
C GLY A 698 75.55 17.88 -33.98
N ILE A 699 74.54 17.48 -33.20
CA ILE A 699 74.48 17.65 -31.74
C ILE A 699 74.25 16.31 -31.04
N ASN A 700 73.43 15.42 -31.61
CA ASN A 700 73.12 14.10 -31.07
C ASN A 700 73.46 13.00 -32.09
N GLN A 701 74.20 11.98 -31.64
CA GLN A 701 74.40 10.74 -32.39
C GLN A 701 73.55 9.63 -31.80
N GLY A 702 72.77 8.94 -32.62
CA GLY A 702 71.87 7.87 -32.20
C GLY A 702 71.40 6.97 -33.33
N LEU A 703 70.43 6.10 -33.04
CA LEU A 703 69.77 5.25 -34.04
C LEU A 703 68.29 5.64 -34.08
N GLN A 704 67.78 5.94 -35.28
CA GLN A 704 66.35 6.26 -35.48
C GLN A 704 65.61 5.03 -36.00
N GLN A 705 64.32 4.93 -35.63
CA GLN A 705 63.46 3.83 -36.04
C GLN A 705 62.15 4.34 -36.67
N TYR A 706 61.73 3.67 -37.73
CA TYR A 706 60.43 3.85 -38.40
C TYR A 706 59.40 2.84 -37.88
N CYS A 707 58.17 3.32 -37.63
CA CYS A 707 57.00 2.45 -37.57
C CYS A 707 56.57 2.06 -39.00
N PRO A 708 56.55 0.76 -39.39
CA PRO A 708 56.18 0.34 -40.73
C PRO A 708 54.73 0.68 -41.10
N ASP A 709 53.83 0.70 -40.11
CA ASP A 709 52.38 0.84 -40.34
C ASP A 709 51.91 2.29 -40.41
N CYS A 710 52.56 3.21 -39.69
CA CYS A 710 52.12 4.62 -39.64
C CYS A 710 53.20 5.64 -40.05
N GLY A 711 54.43 5.22 -40.32
CA GLY A 711 55.51 6.08 -40.81
C GLY A 711 56.03 7.13 -39.82
N ALA A 712 55.59 7.12 -38.56
CA ALA A 712 56.02 8.08 -37.54
C ALA A 712 57.41 7.74 -36.98
N LEU A 713 58.19 8.78 -36.66
CA LEU A 713 59.54 8.67 -36.08
C LEU A 713 59.46 8.49 -34.55
N GLY A 714 59.96 7.35 -34.06
CA GLY A 714 60.24 7.14 -32.65
C GLY A 714 61.71 7.42 -32.35
N LEU A 715 61.99 8.37 -31.45
CA LEU A 715 63.35 8.69 -31.05
C LEU A 715 63.79 7.78 -29.89
N ILE A 716 64.72 6.85 -30.14
CA ILE A 716 65.35 6.06 -29.07
C ILE A 716 66.52 6.89 -28.53
N MET A 717 66.30 7.58 -27.41
CA MET A 717 67.35 8.30 -26.71
C MET A 717 68.19 7.30 -25.89
N LEU A 718 69.33 6.85 -26.43
CA LEU A 718 70.35 6.16 -25.65
C LEU A 718 71.17 7.19 -24.86
N MET A 719 70.81 7.47 -23.62
CA MET A 719 71.69 8.21 -22.70
C MET A 719 72.83 7.29 -22.25
N MET A 720 74.01 7.42 -22.88
CA MET A 720 75.27 6.89 -22.32
C MET A 720 76.17 8.07 -21.94
N ARG A 721 76.73 8.03 -20.71
CA ARG A 721 77.68 9.05 -20.22
C ARG A 721 78.94 9.08 -21.08
N SER A 722 79.46 10.27 -21.32
CA SER A 722 80.59 10.56 -22.23
C SER A 722 81.97 10.21 -21.67
N ASP A 723 82.08 9.57 -20.50
CA ASP A 723 83.35 9.30 -19.81
C ASP A 723 83.89 7.87 -19.98
N GLN A 724 83.29 7.07 -20.88
CA GLN A 724 83.71 5.68 -21.18
C GLN A 724 83.92 5.45 -22.69
N LEU A 725 84.60 6.36 -23.38
CA LEU A 725 85.01 6.18 -24.78
C LEU A 725 86.48 5.79 -24.86
N ASP A 726 86.75 4.49 -24.93
CA ASP A 726 88.02 3.97 -25.46
C ASP A 726 87.81 2.55 -26.03
N TYR A 727 87.05 2.45 -27.12
CA TYR A 727 87.04 1.25 -27.97
C TYR A 727 86.86 1.64 -29.44
N ASN A 728 87.90 1.43 -30.23
CA ASN A 728 87.86 1.49 -31.69
C ASN A 728 86.95 0.38 -32.23
N PHE A 729 85.81 0.75 -32.81
CA PHE A 729 85.03 -0.15 -33.68
C PHE A 729 85.51 0.04 -35.13
N GLN A 730 86.23 -0.96 -35.65
CA GLN A 730 86.42 -1.13 -37.10
C GLN A 730 85.22 -1.90 -37.65
N ILE A 731 84.45 -1.28 -38.56
CA ILE A 731 83.45 -1.97 -39.36
C ILE A 731 84.14 -2.45 -40.65
N SER A 732 84.24 -3.76 -40.85
CA SER A 732 84.44 -4.32 -42.19
C SER A 732 83.07 -4.47 -42.85
N LEU A 733 82.91 -3.88 -44.03
CA LEU A 733 81.79 -4.14 -44.92
C LEU A 733 82.09 -5.43 -45.69
N ASP A 734 81.23 -6.44 -45.54
CA ASP A 734 80.97 -7.50 -46.52
C ASP A 734 79.47 -7.51 -46.84
#